data_AF-A0A9Q8LA54-F1
#
_entry.id   AF-A0A9Q8LA54-F1
#
_cell.length_a   1.000
_cell.length_b   1.000
_cell.length_c   1.000
_cell.angle_alpha   90.00
_cell.angle_beta   90.00
_cell.angle_gamma   90.00
#
_symmetry.space_group_name_H-M   'P 1'
#
loop_
_entity.id
_entity.type
_entity.pdbx_description
1 polymer ?
#
loop_
_entity_poly.entity_id
_entity_poly.type
_entity_poly.pdbx_seq_one_letter_code
_entity_poly.pdbx_strand_id
1 'polypeptide(L)'
;MPNIFADQIERFCQGVSDRSCWRLSDHTHNDRGGALSAAELASLAGADRVEGCLFGNGERAGNMDLITYGLNRLSDGIDCGLDVSKLQEVRQEYQDIVGIPIHPRTPYSGELCLKAFSGGHQDAIVKGLRRRTLAASDAVGSSTYWPKWSVPYFPIDPADIGSSPEDIIEINNQSGKSGVTWVLESRLGHEVSREHAEETTRKVKMLLAGRHKAMEADEICQIYQQVISNHAPIRPFWDRVDATLHHVRKVPATCPLSYTWTRDIYRGPQAVLLACSAELHKRGYFQEEQVILHVVDLCNADVEAGGLGFRDRRWPDFCPDELSRLLELVESWLLTIPSQKSSPPKPSLLHKPINRQPMTLASKILAHHAISCGQTSHVAVGEILRVDVDWIIASELSWMGMKRSVAKLGFKPKAWRNDRFWLAGDHAVDPRNYEEPKVRNLINGLEEARRELRMTEYQGTNYTILHTEFVRERVEPGMLVLRSDSHTCSAGAASALAIGLGAADVMAALTTGQKWLRVPESVRVDFGGRPSWHVGGKDIVLHLLGRLKRNTITTDRVVEFGGPGAALLSCDARFAICNMCTELGAITGIFQPDAVTESFIKGRQKRMYKENSLFFAADSDAPYSHHTTIDLSEVQSYIALYPNPDDVQPVSMHLGMEFDGIFIGACTTTEEDLVLAGLILRAGLARGLPLSAGRRIVVPGSLPIVCNLRKLGLVDVFARSGYEQPAPSCSLCLGIGADVAPSGTKWLTTQNRNFENRMGKGAIGYLCSAAVAAASFFSMALTDPSELLDDISSDEYQDCLMQISSSKRKITTSSEGLQYSEPRLSGCVVAPLPSHAMVKPPPRQAYPAVQSRVYQLGDFVDTDAVRSTSRDVELPGTDVEVQIIPAKACLGSPSDETLGDHCLEIYKPEFRDSVRNGLAVVVAGKAFGCGSSREEAARALKGLGIKCVIARSFSYIFSRNMFNIGMLAITIDADDFFAAAVHGEQITIDMDQEAISVNHHTWAFALGDIEHGVFRAGGLGVTLHGHSEELSAQQEPTDVVKNAEQMESCSSLGRNSSISTKATGSKWVRSLDDLSW
;
A
#
# COMPACT_ATOMS: atom_id res chain seq x y z
N MET A 1 -2.58 81.14 42.88
CA MET A 1 -3.20 79.85 42.46
C MET A 1 -4.42 80.18 41.63
N PRO A 2 -4.77 79.34 40.64
CA PRO A 2 -5.89 79.60 39.73
C PRO A 2 -7.20 80.01 40.42
N ASN A 3 -7.59 79.30 41.47
CA ASN A 3 -8.80 79.60 42.25
C ASN A 3 -8.74 80.98 42.93
N ILE A 4 -7.60 81.36 43.52
CA ILE A 4 -7.42 82.68 44.15
C ILE A 4 -7.53 83.80 43.11
N PHE A 5 -7.03 83.56 41.90
CA PHE A 5 -7.12 84.53 40.81
C PHE A 5 -8.57 84.67 40.31
N ALA A 6 -9.31 83.57 40.21
CA ALA A 6 -10.74 83.60 39.92
C ALA A 6 -11.54 84.36 40.99
N ASP A 7 -11.25 84.17 42.29
CA ASP A 7 -11.88 84.94 43.37
C ASP A 7 -11.61 86.45 43.23
N GLN A 8 -10.43 86.85 42.74
CA GLN A 8 -10.09 88.26 42.46
C GLN A 8 -10.89 88.81 41.29
N ILE A 9 -11.04 88.04 40.21
CA ILE A 9 -11.87 88.37 39.04
C ILE A 9 -13.33 88.55 39.49
N GLU A 10 -13.88 87.60 40.24
CA GLU A 10 -15.26 87.65 40.73
C GLU A 10 -15.47 88.88 41.61
N ARG A 11 -14.57 89.12 42.57
CA ARG A 11 -14.63 90.29 43.45
C ARG A 11 -14.56 91.61 42.66
N PHE A 12 -13.75 91.68 41.61
CA PHE A 12 -13.66 92.85 40.74
C PHE A 12 -14.97 93.06 39.97
N CYS A 13 -15.51 92.00 39.36
CA CYS A 13 -16.77 92.00 38.63
C CYS A 13 -17.97 92.42 39.52
N GLN A 14 -17.98 92.04 40.80
CA GLN A 14 -19.03 92.42 41.74
C GLN A 14 -18.83 93.83 42.33
N GLY A 15 -17.59 94.33 42.41
CA GLY A 15 -17.24 95.58 43.09
C GLY A 15 -17.29 96.84 42.24
N VAL A 16 -17.26 96.71 40.90
CA VAL A 16 -17.31 97.83 39.95
C VAL A 16 -18.74 97.97 39.39
N SER A 17 -19.33 99.16 39.47
CA SER A 17 -20.68 99.42 38.95
C SER A 17 -20.75 99.39 37.42
N ASP A 18 -21.96 99.30 36.87
CA ASP A 18 -22.23 99.41 35.43
C ASP A 18 -21.54 98.32 34.56
N ARG A 19 -21.63 97.05 34.99
CA ARG A 19 -21.00 95.86 34.37
C ARG A 19 -21.24 95.69 32.86
N SER A 20 -22.35 96.21 32.33
CA SER A 20 -22.69 96.14 30.91
C SER A 20 -21.91 97.13 30.04
N CYS A 21 -21.28 98.16 30.62
CA CYS A 21 -20.56 99.20 29.89
C CYS A 21 -19.08 98.85 29.62
N TRP A 22 -18.57 97.75 30.16
CA TRP A 22 -17.20 97.32 29.99
C TRP A 22 -17.09 95.80 29.85
N ARG A 23 -15.97 95.34 29.28
CA ARG A 23 -15.67 93.91 29.10
C ARG A 23 -14.37 93.59 29.82
N LEU A 24 -14.35 92.47 30.54
CA LEU A 24 -13.16 91.95 31.19
C LEU A 24 -12.48 90.94 30.28
N SER A 25 -11.25 91.25 29.87
CA SER A 25 -10.40 90.32 29.14
C SER A 25 -9.33 89.77 30.07
N ASP A 26 -9.30 88.45 30.23
CA ASP A 26 -8.32 87.75 31.03
C ASP A 26 -7.13 87.31 30.17
N HIS A 27 -5.91 87.63 30.62
CA HIS A 27 -4.66 87.27 29.95
C HIS A 27 -3.76 86.56 30.95
N THR A 28 -3.63 85.23 30.82
CA THR A 28 -2.92 84.41 31.80
C THR A 28 -1.58 83.91 31.27
N HIS A 29 -0.54 84.15 32.07
CA HIS A 29 0.81 83.63 31.83
C HIS A 29 1.02 82.28 32.51
N ASN A 30 1.83 81.43 31.89
CA ASN A 30 2.06 80.05 32.32
C ASN A 30 3.29 79.87 33.22
N ASP A 31 3.71 80.94 33.91
CA ASP A 31 4.88 80.99 34.80
C ASP A 31 4.93 79.87 35.86
N ARG A 32 3.77 79.31 36.23
CA ARG A 32 3.65 78.22 37.21
C ARG A 32 2.92 76.98 36.66
N GLY A 33 2.77 76.86 35.35
CA GLY A 33 2.06 75.74 34.71
C GLY A 33 0.54 75.73 34.92
N GLY A 34 -0.04 76.85 35.36
CA GLY A 34 -1.47 76.95 35.72
C GLY A 34 -2.27 77.94 34.87
N ALA A 35 -1.74 78.41 33.74
CA ALA A 35 -2.43 79.43 32.91
C ALA A 35 -3.78 78.96 32.41
N LEU A 36 -3.85 77.72 31.90
CA LEU A 36 -5.08 77.14 31.38
C LEU A 36 -6.16 77.10 32.48
N SER A 37 -5.89 76.46 33.61
CA SER A 37 -6.85 76.38 34.71
C SER A 37 -7.21 77.75 35.30
N ALA A 38 -6.28 78.73 35.26
CA ALA A 38 -6.59 80.10 35.68
C ALA A 38 -7.58 80.76 34.73
N ALA A 39 -7.39 80.63 33.41
CA ALA A 39 -8.32 81.16 32.40
C ALA A 39 -9.69 80.48 32.48
N GLU A 40 -9.74 79.18 32.68
CA GLU A 40 -11.01 78.44 32.82
C GLU A 40 -11.79 78.92 34.05
N LEU A 41 -11.13 79.03 35.21
CA LEU A 41 -11.77 79.51 36.43
C LEU A 41 -12.10 81.01 36.36
N ALA A 42 -11.29 81.84 35.69
CA ALA A 42 -11.59 83.25 35.48
C ALA A 42 -12.82 83.45 34.57
N SER A 43 -12.98 82.63 33.53
CA SER A 43 -14.18 82.62 32.70
C SER A 43 -15.42 82.25 33.52
N LEU A 44 -15.32 81.24 34.39
CA LEU A 44 -16.40 80.89 35.33
C LEU A 44 -16.69 81.99 36.36
N ALA A 45 -15.67 82.75 36.78
CA ALA A 45 -15.79 83.88 37.70
C ALA A 45 -16.34 85.17 37.06
N GLY A 46 -16.61 85.17 35.76
CA GLY A 46 -17.28 86.26 35.06
C GLY A 46 -16.39 87.11 34.15
N ALA A 47 -15.20 86.64 33.76
CA ALA A 47 -14.45 87.23 32.65
C ALA A 47 -15.20 87.04 31.31
N ASP A 48 -15.26 88.08 30.47
CA ASP A 48 -15.99 88.05 29.19
C ASP A 48 -15.15 87.45 28.05
N ARG A 49 -13.82 87.60 28.12
CA ARG A 49 -12.88 87.18 27.08
C ARG A 49 -11.65 86.59 27.74
N VAL A 50 -11.05 85.62 27.06
CA VAL A 50 -9.73 85.09 27.40
C VAL A 50 -8.76 85.36 26.25
N GLU A 51 -7.52 85.63 26.60
CA GLU A 51 -6.42 85.88 25.67
C GLU A 51 -5.30 84.87 25.92
N GLY A 52 -4.74 84.34 24.84
CA GLY A 52 -3.67 83.36 24.88
C GLY A 52 -2.99 83.22 23.53
N CYS A 53 -2.22 82.14 23.39
CA CYS A 53 -1.46 81.86 22.19
C CYS A 53 -1.75 80.44 21.69
N LEU A 54 -1.58 80.23 20.38
CA LEU A 54 -1.66 78.90 19.77
C LEU A 54 -0.62 78.00 20.44
N PHE A 55 -1.04 76.83 20.95
CA PHE A 55 -0.18 75.87 21.65
C PHE A 55 0.56 76.45 22.88
N GLY A 56 0.04 77.56 23.44
CA GLY A 56 0.57 78.22 24.64
C GLY A 56 1.90 78.96 24.43
N ASN A 57 2.33 79.15 23.18
CA ASN A 57 3.60 79.82 22.89
C ASN A 57 3.48 81.34 22.98
N GLY A 58 3.82 81.87 24.16
CA GLY A 58 3.83 83.29 24.48
C GLY A 58 5.12 83.70 25.18
N GLU A 59 5.12 84.86 25.84
CA GLU A 59 6.32 85.37 26.52
C GLU A 59 6.78 84.52 27.71
N ARG A 60 8.07 84.60 28.06
CA ARG A 60 8.69 83.95 29.23
C ARG A 60 8.45 82.44 29.29
N ALA A 61 7.61 81.97 30.21
CA ALA A 61 7.28 80.56 30.41
C ALA A 61 6.08 80.09 29.56
N GLY A 62 5.59 80.93 28.65
CA GLY A 62 4.44 80.68 27.80
C GLY A 62 3.17 81.38 28.30
N ASN A 63 2.18 81.43 27.43
CA ASN A 63 0.83 81.93 27.72
C ASN A 63 -0.16 80.75 27.78
N MET A 64 -1.42 81.04 28.11
CA MET A 64 -2.50 80.06 28.02
C MET A 64 -2.64 79.50 26.59
N ASP A 65 -2.80 78.19 26.48
CA ASP A 65 -2.97 77.47 25.21
C ASP A 65 -4.42 77.56 24.72
N LEU A 66 -4.63 78.34 23.66
CA LEU A 66 -5.94 78.55 23.05
C LEU A 66 -6.56 77.28 22.47
N ILE A 67 -5.75 76.34 21.96
CA ILE A 67 -6.26 75.10 21.39
C ILE A 67 -6.83 74.22 22.48
N THR A 68 -6.05 73.98 23.53
CA THR A 68 -6.49 73.17 24.66
C THR A 68 -7.69 73.81 25.37
N TYR A 69 -7.70 75.13 25.56
CA TYR A 69 -8.84 75.84 26.16
C TYR A 69 -10.11 75.69 25.31
N GLY A 70 -10.01 75.94 24.00
CA GLY A 70 -11.14 75.84 23.08
C GLY A 70 -11.73 74.44 23.04
N LEU A 71 -10.89 73.40 23.01
CA LEU A 71 -11.33 72.01 22.99
C LEU A 71 -11.90 71.51 24.33
N ASN A 72 -11.39 72.01 25.46
CA ASN A 72 -12.02 71.77 26.76
C ASN A 72 -13.44 72.35 26.78
N ARG A 73 -13.61 73.60 26.35
CA ARG A 73 -14.93 74.25 26.27
C ARG A 73 -15.87 73.55 25.28
N LEU A 74 -15.36 73.11 24.14
CA LEU A 74 -16.13 72.31 23.19
C LEU A 74 -16.60 71.00 23.81
N SER A 75 -15.74 70.32 24.58
CA SER A 75 -16.12 69.09 25.30
C SER A 75 -17.15 69.34 26.42
N ASP A 76 -17.18 70.54 26.99
CA ASP A 76 -18.21 71.01 27.93
C ASP A 76 -19.51 71.43 27.21
N GLY A 77 -19.54 71.43 25.87
CA GLY A 77 -20.69 71.82 25.05
C GLY A 77 -20.78 73.32 24.74
N ILE A 78 -19.70 74.08 24.96
CA ILE A 78 -19.61 75.51 24.68
C ILE A 78 -18.79 75.73 23.40
N ASP A 79 -19.46 76.14 22.33
CA ASP A 79 -18.80 76.45 21.05
C ASP A 79 -18.07 77.79 21.13
N CYS A 80 -16.74 77.74 20.97
CA CYS A 80 -15.88 78.91 20.96
C CYS A 80 -15.71 79.52 19.56
N GLY A 81 -16.33 78.94 18.52
CA GLY A 81 -16.20 79.36 17.13
C GLY A 81 -14.84 79.04 16.49
N LEU A 82 -14.04 78.16 17.10
CA LEU A 82 -12.73 77.72 16.59
C LEU A 82 -12.90 76.49 15.69
N ASP A 83 -12.49 76.60 14.42
CA ASP A 83 -12.40 75.45 13.53
C ASP A 83 -11.09 74.68 13.77
N VAL A 84 -11.24 73.46 14.29
CA VAL A 84 -10.16 72.55 14.66
C VAL A 84 -10.11 71.30 13.79
N SER A 85 -10.93 71.23 12.74
CA SER A 85 -11.04 70.05 11.86
C SER A 85 -9.72 69.66 11.19
N LYS A 86 -8.78 70.60 11.08
CA LYS A 86 -7.44 70.42 10.50
C LYS A 86 -6.31 70.60 11.51
N LEU A 87 -6.55 70.26 12.78
CA LEU A 87 -5.61 70.56 13.86
C LEU A 87 -4.21 70.00 13.63
N GLN A 88 -4.08 68.81 13.01
CA GLN A 88 -2.78 68.22 12.69
C GLN A 88 -2.01 69.03 11.64
N GLU A 89 -2.68 69.53 10.60
CA GLU A 89 -2.09 70.43 9.60
C GLU A 89 -1.64 71.74 10.27
N VAL A 90 -2.51 72.33 11.10
CA VAL A 90 -2.21 73.57 11.85
C VAL A 90 -1.01 73.39 12.78
N ARG A 91 -0.91 72.25 13.48
CA ARG A 91 0.26 71.90 14.30
C ARG A 91 1.53 71.84 13.47
N GLN A 92 1.49 71.15 12.34
CA GLN A 92 2.65 70.98 11.49
C GLN A 92 3.12 72.34 10.95
N GLU A 93 2.20 73.13 10.40
CA GLU A 93 2.47 74.47 9.89
C GLU A 93 2.99 75.42 10.98
N TYR A 94 2.42 75.35 12.19
CA TYR A 94 2.92 76.12 13.34
C TYR A 94 4.36 75.75 13.69
N GLN A 95 4.70 74.46 13.80
CA GLN A 95 6.08 74.05 14.14
C GLN A 95 7.07 74.44 13.04
N ASP A 96 6.65 74.37 11.78
CA ASP A 96 7.47 74.72 10.62
C ASP A 96 7.73 76.23 10.54
N ILE A 97 6.71 77.06 10.80
CA ILE A 97 6.83 78.52 10.78
C ILE A 97 7.57 79.06 12.00
N VAL A 98 7.23 78.56 13.20
CA VAL A 98 7.72 79.10 14.47
C VAL A 98 9.05 78.48 14.89
N GLY A 99 9.37 77.29 14.39
CA GLY A 99 10.61 76.56 14.71
C GLY A 99 10.63 75.99 16.14
N ILE A 100 9.50 75.97 16.84
CA ILE A 100 9.36 75.43 18.20
C ILE A 100 8.52 74.15 18.13
N PRO A 101 9.06 72.99 18.58
CA PRO A 101 8.31 71.74 18.57
C PRO A 101 7.23 71.74 19.65
N ILE A 102 6.07 71.17 19.32
CA ILE A 102 4.99 70.88 20.26
C ILE A 102 5.27 69.51 20.89
N HIS A 103 5.13 69.42 22.20
CA HIS A 103 5.39 68.17 22.91
C HIS A 103 4.45 67.05 22.41
N PRO A 104 4.93 65.81 22.17
CA PRO A 104 4.09 64.72 21.64
C PRO A 104 2.89 64.34 22.52
N ARG A 105 2.86 64.79 23.78
CA ARG A 105 1.75 64.55 24.72
C ARG A 105 0.95 65.80 25.05
N THR A 106 1.10 66.89 24.30
CA THR A 106 0.23 68.06 24.45
C THR A 106 -1.22 67.61 24.28
N PRO A 107 -2.16 68.04 25.16
CA PRO A 107 -3.56 67.68 25.03
C PRO A 107 -4.11 67.97 23.63
N TYR A 108 -4.88 67.02 23.10
CA TYR A 108 -5.54 67.05 21.77
C TYR A 108 -4.62 67.12 20.54
N SER A 109 -3.55 67.91 20.58
CA SER A 109 -2.66 68.21 19.45
C SER A 109 -1.39 67.37 19.41
N GLY A 110 -1.02 66.73 20.53
CA GLY A 110 0.16 65.88 20.62
C GLY A 110 0.00 64.56 19.88
N GLU A 111 1.04 64.13 19.17
CA GLU A 111 1.08 62.90 18.36
C GLU A 111 0.73 61.61 19.14
N LEU A 112 1.03 61.56 20.43
CA LEU A 112 0.79 60.41 21.30
C LEU A 112 -0.51 60.53 22.11
N CYS A 113 -1.24 61.65 22.00
CA CYS A 113 -2.42 61.91 22.82
C CYS A 113 -3.59 60.97 22.47
N LEU A 114 -3.70 60.57 21.20
CA LEU A 114 -4.80 59.75 20.69
C LEU A 114 -4.46 58.25 20.60
N LYS A 115 -3.19 57.89 20.84
CA LYS A 115 -2.67 56.52 20.65
C LYS A 115 -2.84 55.65 21.89
N ALA A 116 -3.47 54.48 21.72
CA ALA A 116 -3.62 53.46 22.75
C ALA A 116 -2.59 52.32 22.58
N PHE A 117 -1.68 52.18 23.56
CA PHE A 117 -0.59 51.20 23.50
C PHE A 117 -0.87 49.87 24.21
N SER A 118 -1.81 49.83 25.17
CA SER A 118 -2.06 48.64 25.98
C SER A 118 -3.31 47.87 25.50
N GLY A 119 -3.24 46.54 25.50
CA GLY A 119 -4.35 45.70 25.02
C GLY A 119 -5.69 45.94 25.74
N GLY A 120 -5.68 46.32 27.02
CA GLY A 120 -6.90 46.63 27.78
C GLY A 120 -7.55 47.95 27.36
N HIS A 121 -6.75 49.00 27.11
CA HIS A 121 -7.26 50.28 26.63
C HIS A 121 -7.78 50.13 25.19
N GLN A 122 -7.05 49.41 24.34
CA GLN A 122 -7.45 49.09 22.96
C GLN A 122 -8.81 48.37 22.94
N ASP A 123 -9.00 47.36 23.79
CA ASP A 123 -10.27 46.61 23.85
C ASP A 123 -11.46 47.49 24.28
N ALA A 124 -11.27 48.37 25.27
CA ALA A 124 -12.30 49.29 25.72
C ALA A 124 -12.69 50.33 24.64
N ILE A 125 -11.71 50.87 23.92
CA ILE A 125 -11.92 51.80 22.80
C ILE A 125 -12.67 51.10 21.66
N VAL A 126 -12.22 49.91 21.22
CA VAL A 126 -12.87 49.14 20.15
C VAL A 126 -14.33 48.82 20.50
N LYS A 127 -14.61 48.44 21.75
CA LYS A 127 -16.00 48.21 22.22
C LYS A 127 -16.84 49.48 22.19
N GLY A 128 -16.27 50.62 22.61
CA GLY A 128 -16.93 51.92 22.56
C GLY A 128 -17.29 52.33 21.12
N LEU A 129 -16.33 52.21 20.20
CA LEU A 129 -16.51 52.51 18.78
C LEU A 129 -17.57 51.59 18.14
N ARG A 130 -17.49 50.28 18.35
CA ARG A 130 -18.48 49.33 17.82
C ARG A 130 -19.90 49.61 18.33
N ARG A 131 -20.07 49.94 19.62
CA ARG A 131 -21.37 50.34 20.18
C ARG A 131 -21.92 51.60 19.51
N ARG A 132 -21.06 52.59 19.24
CA ARG A 132 -21.44 53.82 18.53
C ARG A 132 -21.84 53.53 17.08
N THR A 133 -21.10 52.68 16.37
CA THR A 133 -21.45 52.25 15.01
C THR A 133 -22.80 51.54 14.98
N LEU A 134 -23.04 50.59 15.90
CA LEU A 134 -24.32 49.89 16.03
C LEU A 134 -25.48 50.86 16.32
N ALA A 135 -25.29 51.77 17.28
CA ALA A 135 -26.30 52.78 17.61
C ALA A 135 -26.56 53.76 16.45
N ALA A 136 -25.57 54.03 15.60
CA ALA A 136 -25.72 54.86 14.40
C ALA A 136 -26.49 54.12 13.28
N SER A 137 -26.26 52.82 13.11
CA SER A 137 -27.02 51.98 12.16
C SER A 137 -28.48 51.77 12.59
N ASP A 138 -28.77 51.73 13.89
CA ASP A 138 -30.14 51.64 14.43
C ASP A 138 -30.94 52.96 14.31
N ALA A 139 -30.26 54.09 14.04
CA ALA A 139 -30.84 55.43 13.99
C ALA A 139 -31.19 55.94 12.58
N VAL A 140 -31.15 55.07 11.55
CA VAL A 140 -31.43 55.44 10.16
C VAL A 140 -32.90 55.81 9.97
N GLY A 141 -33.22 57.09 10.13
CA GLY A 141 -34.56 57.65 9.94
C GLY A 141 -34.83 59.01 10.62
N SER A 142 -33.95 59.50 11.50
CA SER A 142 -34.10 60.81 12.16
C SER A 142 -32.90 61.72 11.84
N SER A 143 -33.12 62.78 11.07
CA SER A 143 -32.03 63.62 10.52
C SER A 143 -31.41 64.61 11.52
N THR A 144 -31.48 64.38 12.83
CA THR A 144 -31.01 65.35 13.83
C THR A 144 -30.38 64.76 15.09
N TYR A 145 -30.14 63.43 15.16
CA TYR A 145 -29.57 62.82 16.37
C TYR A 145 -28.21 62.15 16.10
N TRP A 146 -27.12 62.83 16.49
CA TRP A 146 -25.80 62.21 16.61
C TRP A 146 -25.75 61.39 17.91
N PRO A 147 -25.34 60.11 17.88
CA PRO A 147 -25.24 59.31 19.11
C PRO A 147 -24.20 59.92 20.05
N LYS A 148 -24.57 60.06 21.33
CA LYS A 148 -23.71 60.66 22.39
C LYS A 148 -22.31 60.05 22.39
N TRP A 149 -21.27 60.89 22.32
CA TRP A 149 -19.89 60.45 22.45
C TRP A 149 -19.68 59.80 23.83
N SER A 150 -19.29 58.53 23.82
CA SER A 150 -19.13 57.70 25.02
C SER A 150 -18.00 56.68 24.87
N VAL A 151 -17.02 57.00 24.03
CA VAL A 151 -15.82 56.16 23.85
C VAL A 151 -14.87 56.44 25.01
N PRO A 152 -14.45 55.41 25.79
CA PRO A 152 -13.52 55.59 26.89
C PRO A 152 -12.20 56.24 26.43
N TYR A 153 -11.57 57.00 27.32
CA TYR A 153 -10.26 57.67 27.14
C TYR A 153 -10.21 58.86 26.17
N PHE A 154 -11.26 59.09 25.37
CA PHE A 154 -11.33 60.24 24.47
C PHE A 154 -12.43 61.21 24.92
N PRO A 155 -12.10 62.47 25.24
CA PRO A 155 -13.10 63.48 25.61
C PRO A 155 -13.91 63.99 24.41
N ILE A 156 -13.37 63.88 23.19
CA ILE A 156 -13.99 64.30 21.92
C ILE A 156 -13.81 63.21 20.86
N ASP A 157 -14.52 63.30 19.74
CA ASP A 157 -14.28 62.42 18.59
C ASP A 157 -12.94 62.79 17.93
N PRO A 158 -11.96 61.86 17.81
CA PRO A 158 -10.72 62.13 17.10
C PRO A 158 -10.92 62.63 15.66
N ALA A 159 -12.03 62.28 15.01
CA ALA A 159 -12.37 62.78 13.68
C ALA A 159 -12.62 64.30 13.67
N ASP A 160 -13.13 64.88 14.76
CA ASP A 160 -13.42 66.32 14.88
C ASP A 160 -12.15 67.18 14.86
N ILE A 161 -10.98 66.57 15.11
CA ILE A 161 -9.66 67.21 15.06
C ILE A 161 -8.79 66.67 13.91
N GLY A 162 -9.40 66.01 12.93
CA GLY A 162 -8.74 65.53 11.72
C GLY A 162 -7.89 64.27 11.90
N SER A 163 -8.17 63.43 12.91
CA SER A 163 -7.45 62.17 13.13
C SER A 163 -8.25 60.96 12.64
N SER A 164 -7.56 59.95 12.09
CA SER A 164 -8.17 58.75 11.53
C SER A 164 -8.27 57.60 12.56
N PRO A 165 -9.12 56.59 12.34
CA PRO A 165 -9.20 55.41 13.23
C PRO A 165 -7.88 54.62 13.33
N GLU A 166 -7.02 54.69 12.32
CA GLU A 166 -5.71 54.03 12.28
C GLU A 166 -4.69 54.72 13.22
N ASP A 167 -4.90 56.01 13.52
CA ASP A 167 -4.08 56.79 14.46
C ASP A 167 -4.36 56.45 15.93
N ILE A 168 -5.38 55.63 16.20
CA ILE A 168 -5.89 55.35 17.54
C ILE A 168 -5.26 54.07 18.14
N ILE A 169 -5.05 53.02 17.33
CA ILE A 169 -4.61 51.69 17.80
C ILE A 169 -3.31 51.27 17.13
N GLU A 170 -2.22 51.32 17.91
CA GLU A 170 -0.89 50.89 17.46
C GLU A 170 -0.58 49.45 17.96
N ILE A 171 -0.13 48.56 17.07
CA ILE A 171 0.13 47.15 17.40
C ILE A 171 1.58 46.94 17.85
N ASN A 172 1.77 46.61 19.12
CA ASN A 172 3.05 46.36 19.76
C ASN A 172 3.03 45.04 20.57
N ASN A 173 4.12 44.77 21.30
CA ASN A 173 4.27 43.53 22.09
C ASN A 173 3.30 43.42 23.30
N GLN A 174 2.65 44.50 23.70
CA GLN A 174 1.60 44.56 24.74
C GLN A 174 0.18 44.51 24.15
N SER A 175 0.03 44.48 22.83
CA SER A 175 -1.28 44.46 22.18
C SER A 175 -2.01 43.13 22.39
N GLY A 176 -3.33 43.24 22.52
CA GLY A 176 -4.25 42.11 22.68
C GLY A 176 -4.81 41.61 21.35
N LYS A 177 -5.55 40.49 21.40
CA LYS A 177 -6.28 39.94 20.24
C LYS A 177 -7.18 40.99 19.60
N SER A 178 -7.93 41.74 20.41
CA SER A 178 -8.89 42.75 19.94
C SER A 178 -8.24 43.82 19.05
N GLY A 179 -7.00 44.24 19.35
CA GLY A 179 -6.27 45.20 18.53
C GLY A 179 -5.88 44.65 17.17
N VAL A 180 -5.29 43.45 17.13
CA VAL A 180 -4.89 42.79 15.87
C VAL A 180 -6.10 42.49 15.00
N THR A 181 -7.19 42.00 15.61
CA THR A 181 -8.47 41.75 14.92
C THR A 181 -9.04 43.04 14.33
N TRP A 182 -9.08 44.13 15.10
CA TRP A 182 -9.59 45.41 14.63
C TRP A 182 -8.81 45.95 13.42
N VAL A 183 -7.47 45.89 13.46
CA VAL A 183 -6.62 46.31 12.34
C VAL A 183 -6.87 45.48 11.09
N LEU A 184 -6.98 44.15 11.23
CA LEU A 184 -7.30 43.26 10.12
C LEU A 184 -8.69 43.55 9.53
N GLU A 185 -9.73 43.64 10.36
CA GLU A 185 -11.11 43.89 9.91
C GLU A 185 -11.25 45.25 9.23
N SER A 186 -10.61 46.29 9.78
CA SER A 186 -10.63 47.64 9.22
C SER A 186 -9.98 47.69 7.84
N ARG A 187 -8.90 46.92 7.62
CA ARG A 187 -8.20 46.83 6.32
C ARG A 187 -8.90 45.92 5.31
N LEU A 188 -9.44 44.80 5.77
CA LEU A 188 -10.02 43.76 4.92
C LEU A 188 -11.49 44.03 4.56
N GLY A 189 -12.17 44.92 5.30
CA GLY A 189 -13.57 45.28 5.07
C GLY A 189 -14.58 44.17 5.41
N HIS A 190 -14.13 43.09 6.08
CA HIS A 190 -14.98 41.98 6.53
C HIS A 190 -14.46 41.40 7.85
N GLU A 191 -15.33 40.68 8.56
CA GLU A 191 -14.99 40.05 9.84
C GLU A 191 -13.96 38.91 9.70
N VAL A 192 -12.99 38.88 10.61
CA VAL A 192 -11.97 37.81 10.66
C VAL A 192 -12.40 36.74 11.64
N SER A 193 -12.27 35.46 11.25
CA SER A 193 -12.61 34.34 12.12
C SER A 193 -11.80 34.38 13.42
N ARG A 194 -12.42 33.98 14.54
CA ARG A 194 -11.78 33.99 15.87
C ARG A 194 -10.45 33.23 15.90
N GLU A 195 -10.37 32.13 15.17
CA GLU A 195 -9.18 31.27 15.12
C GLU A 195 -8.04 31.90 14.34
N HIS A 196 -8.31 32.43 13.14
CA HIS A 196 -7.28 33.12 12.37
C HIS A 196 -6.78 34.37 13.12
N ALA A 197 -7.67 35.07 13.83
CA ALA A 197 -7.30 36.19 14.69
C ALA A 197 -6.37 35.75 15.84
N GLU A 198 -6.64 34.62 16.50
CA GLU A 198 -5.81 34.09 17.59
C GLU A 198 -4.43 33.65 17.10
N GLU A 199 -4.36 32.91 15.98
CA GLU A 199 -3.09 32.46 15.43
C GLU A 199 -2.25 33.62 14.85
N THR A 200 -2.89 34.56 14.15
CA THR A 200 -2.23 35.77 13.65
C THR A 200 -1.70 36.61 14.81
N THR A 201 -2.50 36.82 15.87
CA THR A 201 -2.05 37.53 17.09
C THR A 201 -0.84 36.85 17.71
N ARG A 202 -0.82 35.52 17.79
CA ARG A 202 0.33 34.76 18.33
C ARG A 202 1.59 34.97 17.49
N LYS A 203 1.49 34.88 16.16
CA LYS A 203 2.62 35.11 15.25
C LYS A 203 3.11 36.56 15.32
N VAL A 204 2.20 37.53 15.34
CA VAL A 204 2.51 38.95 15.51
C VAL A 204 3.29 39.18 16.81
N LYS A 205 2.82 38.63 17.95
CA LYS A 205 3.54 38.72 19.23
C LYS A 205 4.92 38.09 19.20
N MET A 206 5.06 36.95 18.54
CA MET A 206 6.35 36.27 18.39
C MET A 206 7.34 37.09 17.56
N LEU A 207 6.89 37.71 16.47
CA LEU A 207 7.71 38.55 15.60
C LEU A 207 8.05 39.90 16.25
N LEU A 208 7.19 40.39 17.14
CA LEU A 208 7.43 41.58 17.95
C LEU A 208 8.29 41.31 19.20
N ALA A 209 8.58 40.04 19.52
CA ALA A 209 9.45 39.70 20.64
C ALA A 209 10.88 40.19 20.35
N GLY A 210 11.32 41.22 21.08
CA GLY A 210 12.62 41.87 20.88
C GLY A 210 12.64 43.04 19.89
N ARG A 211 11.49 43.40 19.28
CA ARG A 211 11.35 44.64 18.50
C ARG A 211 10.85 45.77 19.39
N HIS A 212 11.46 46.95 19.27
CA HIS A 212 11.00 48.18 19.94
C HIS A 212 10.00 49.00 19.10
N LYS A 213 9.83 48.66 17.81
CA LYS A 213 8.94 49.35 16.87
C LYS A 213 7.62 48.59 16.71
N ALA A 214 6.51 49.32 16.58
CA ALA A 214 5.21 48.77 16.22
C ALA A 214 5.21 48.13 14.83
N MET A 215 4.25 47.24 14.59
CA MET A 215 4.06 46.57 13.31
C MET A 215 3.00 47.29 12.49
N GLU A 216 3.29 47.50 11.20
CA GLU A 216 2.35 48.17 10.30
C GLU A 216 1.19 47.24 9.91
N ALA A 217 0.05 47.81 9.55
CA ALA A 217 -1.15 47.06 9.19
C ALA A 217 -0.93 46.08 8.03
N ASP A 218 -0.10 46.46 7.04
CA ASP A 218 0.22 45.63 5.88
C ASP A 218 1.06 44.39 6.26
N GLU A 219 2.00 44.53 7.20
CA GLU A 219 2.78 43.41 7.72
C GLU A 219 1.86 42.40 8.44
N ILE A 220 0.89 42.90 9.20
CA ILE A 220 -0.11 42.06 9.89
C ILE A 220 -0.99 41.32 8.86
N CYS A 221 -1.39 41.99 7.78
CA CYS A 221 -2.14 41.37 6.67
C CYS A 221 -1.33 40.28 5.94
N GLN A 222 -0.03 40.48 5.75
CA GLN A 222 0.86 39.45 5.17
C GLN A 222 0.98 38.21 6.09
N ILE A 223 1.12 38.42 7.41
CA ILE A 223 1.13 37.32 8.38
C ILE A 223 -0.20 36.56 8.35
N TYR A 224 -1.32 37.28 8.24
CA TYR A 224 -2.65 36.67 8.09
C TYR A 224 -2.77 35.84 6.80
N GLN A 225 -2.27 36.35 5.66
CA GLN A 225 -2.22 35.57 4.41
C GLN A 225 -1.39 34.30 4.52
N GLN A 226 -0.26 34.33 5.24
CA GLN A 226 0.53 33.13 5.52
C GLN A 226 -0.21 32.14 6.43
N VAL A 227 -0.98 32.62 7.41
CA VAL A 227 -1.84 31.77 8.25
C VAL A 227 -2.90 31.08 7.38
N ILE A 228 -3.59 31.82 6.52
CA ILE A 228 -4.60 31.25 5.61
C ILE A 228 -4.00 30.23 4.64
N SER A 229 -2.84 30.54 4.06
CA SER A 229 -2.18 29.65 3.08
C SER A 229 -1.80 28.30 3.69
N ASN A 230 -1.48 28.25 4.98
CA ASN A 230 -1.22 27.01 5.70
C ASN A 230 -2.48 26.16 5.95
N HIS A 231 -3.67 26.77 5.89
CA HIS A 231 -4.98 26.11 6.11
C HIS A 231 -5.68 25.68 4.81
N ALA A 232 -5.16 26.09 3.65
CA ALA A 232 -5.79 25.89 2.33
C ALA A 232 -6.09 24.43 1.92
N PRO A 233 -5.29 23.39 2.25
CA PRO A 233 -5.55 22.03 1.78
C PRO A 233 -6.48 21.20 2.69
N ILE A 234 -6.75 21.63 3.93
CA ILE A 234 -7.43 20.81 4.95
C ILE A 234 -8.89 20.55 4.57
N ARG A 235 -9.64 21.62 4.27
CA ARG A 235 -11.07 21.55 3.95
C ARG A 235 -11.33 20.75 2.67
N PRO A 236 -10.65 21.02 1.54
CA PRO A 236 -10.78 20.20 0.33
C PRO A 236 -10.45 18.72 0.55
N PHE A 237 -9.42 18.40 1.34
CA PHE A 237 -9.07 17.02 1.63
C PHE A 237 -10.14 16.33 2.48
N TRP A 238 -10.63 16.97 3.55
CA TRP A 238 -11.75 16.46 4.35
C TRP A 238 -12.98 16.20 3.49
N ASP A 239 -13.38 17.17 2.67
CA ASP A 239 -14.58 17.07 1.85
C ASP A 239 -14.46 15.89 0.85
N ARG A 240 -13.26 15.61 0.34
CA ARG A 240 -13.00 14.41 -0.48
C ARG A 240 -13.08 13.11 0.33
N VAL A 241 -12.57 13.06 1.56
CA VAL A 241 -12.70 11.88 2.44
C VAL A 241 -14.17 11.62 2.78
N ASP A 242 -14.91 12.66 3.18
CA ASP A 242 -16.34 12.57 3.50
C ASP A 242 -17.16 12.16 2.28
N ALA A 243 -16.90 12.76 1.11
CA ALA A 243 -17.53 12.36 -0.14
C ALA A 243 -17.23 10.90 -0.49
N THR A 244 -16.01 10.42 -0.24
CA THR A 244 -15.63 9.02 -0.47
C THR A 244 -16.42 8.09 0.46
N LEU A 245 -16.48 8.39 1.77
CA LEU A 245 -17.28 7.62 2.73
C LEU A 245 -18.76 7.60 2.34
N HIS A 246 -19.31 8.75 1.95
CA HIS A 246 -20.70 8.85 1.51
C HIS A 246 -20.96 8.06 0.22
N HIS A 247 -20.10 8.20 -0.77
CA HIS A 247 -20.28 7.56 -2.07
C HIS A 247 -20.11 6.03 -1.99
N VAL A 248 -19.02 5.58 -1.35
CA VAL A 248 -18.57 4.19 -1.30
C VAL A 248 -19.33 3.38 -0.25
N ARG A 249 -19.53 3.95 0.95
CA ARG A 249 -20.09 3.22 2.10
C ARG A 249 -21.52 3.63 2.44
N LYS A 250 -22.09 4.62 1.74
CA LYS A 250 -23.41 5.20 2.05
C LYS A 250 -23.50 5.72 3.48
N VAL A 251 -22.36 6.05 4.10
CA VAL A 251 -22.32 6.75 5.39
C VAL A 251 -22.94 8.13 5.15
N PRO A 252 -23.99 8.54 5.87
CA PRO A 252 -24.60 9.86 5.68
C PRO A 252 -23.51 10.93 5.77
N ALA A 253 -23.50 11.85 4.79
CA ALA A 253 -22.50 12.91 4.72
C ALA A 253 -22.37 13.56 6.10
N THR A 254 -21.16 13.55 6.64
CA THR A 254 -20.87 14.05 7.97
C THR A 254 -20.73 15.57 7.91
N CYS A 255 -21.77 16.27 7.43
CA CYS A 255 -21.73 17.74 7.31
C CYS A 255 -21.60 18.40 8.71
N PRO A 256 -20.80 19.47 8.88
CA PRO A 256 -19.34 19.46 8.83
C PRO A 256 -18.74 20.20 10.05
N LEU A 257 -17.49 19.93 10.43
CA LEU A 257 -16.65 20.89 11.17
C LEU A 257 -17.26 21.56 12.43
N SER A 258 -18.08 20.87 13.24
CA SER A 258 -18.58 21.48 14.48
C SER A 258 -17.54 21.39 15.61
N TYR A 259 -16.74 22.45 15.69
CA TYR A 259 -16.22 23.06 16.91
C TYR A 259 -15.36 22.23 17.89
N THR A 260 -14.88 21.05 17.50
CA THR A 260 -13.88 20.30 18.28
C THR A 260 -12.66 19.95 17.43
N TRP A 261 -12.09 20.96 16.77
CA TRP A 261 -10.73 20.83 16.25
C TRP A 261 -9.75 20.80 17.41
N THR A 262 -9.09 19.66 17.60
CA THR A 262 -7.84 19.65 18.35
C THR A 262 -6.77 20.34 17.51
N ARG A 263 -5.76 20.95 18.16
CA ARG A 263 -4.56 21.52 17.51
C ARG A 263 -3.87 20.59 16.51
N ASP A 264 -4.22 19.30 16.47
CA ASP A 264 -3.49 18.25 15.79
C ASP A 264 -3.85 18.07 14.31
N ILE A 265 -5.04 18.46 13.85
CA ILE A 265 -5.45 18.37 12.42
C ILE A 265 -4.61 19.24 11.47
N TYR A 266 -4.00 20.29 12.01
CA TYR A 266 -3.05 21.14 11.30
C TYR A 266 -1.69 20.47 11.07
N ARG A 267 -1.47 19.26 11.62
CA ARG A 267 -0.21 18.53 11.43
C ARG A 267 -0.10 17.88 10.06
N GLY A 268 -1.18 17.50 9.39
CA GLY A 268 -1.12 16.81 8.09
C GLY A 268 -2.36 15.97 7.78
N PRO A 269 -2.41 15.32 6.60
CA PRO A 269 -3.57 14.51 6.18
C PRO A 269 -3.86 13.33 7.11
N GLN A 270 -2.85 12.76 7.79
CA GLN A 270 -3.04 11.67 8.76
C GLN A 270 -3.87 12.12 9.97
N ALA A 271 -3.69 13.36 10.42
CA ALA A 271 -4.47 13.89 11.53
C ALA A 271 -5.93 14.12 11.15
N VAL A 272 -6.21 14.47 9.88
CA VAL A 272 -7.57 14.49 9.33
C VAL A 272 -8.18 13.10 9.32
N LEU A 273 -7.45 12.07 8.86
CA LEU A 273 -7.92 10.69 8.89
C LEU A 273 -8.18 10.19 10.32
N LEU A 274 -7.33 10.52 11.29
CA LEU A 274 -7.56 10.20 12.71
C LEU A 274 -8.81 10.88 13.28
N ALA A 275 -9.04 12.14 12.93
CA ALA A 275 -10.27 12.85 13.33
C ALA A 275 -11.52 12.20 12.69
N CYS A 276 -11.42 11.79 11.42
CA CYS A 276 -12.47 11.05 10.73
C CYS A 276 -12.77 9.71 11.41
N SER A 277 -11.73 8.94 11.76
CA SER A 277 -11.84 7.70 12.52
C SER A 277 -12.58 7.89 13.86
N ALA A 278 -12.22 8.93 14.62
CA ALA A 278 -12.88 9.22 15.90
C ALA A 278 -14.37 9.56 15.72
N GLU A 279 -14.74 10.22 14.61
CA GLU A 279 -16.15 10.54 14.31
C GLU A 279 -16.93 9.30 13.85
N LEU A 280 -16.32 8.44 13.02
CA LEU A 280 -16.88 7.15 12.64
C LEU A 280 -17.17 6.28 13.87
N HIS A 281 -16.23 6.25 14.83
CA HIS A 281 -16.39 5.54 16.10
C HIS A 281 -17.61 6.02 16.88
N LYS A 282 -17.76 7.34 17.08
CA LYS A 282 -18.90 7.93 17.83
C LYS A 282 -20.24 7.58 17.20
N ARG A 283 -20.28 7.39 15.88
CA ARG A 283 -21.49 7.05 15.12
C ARG A 283 -21.71 5.55 14.94
N GLY A 284 -20.81 4.71 15.45
CA GLY A 284 -20.92 3.24 15.39
C GLY A 284 -20.46 2.60 14.07
N TYR A 285 -19.73 3.34 13.22
CA TYR A 285 -19.16 2.83 11.96
C TYR A 285 -17.79 2.19 12.19
N PHE A 286 -17.75 1.12 13.00
CA PHE A 286 -16.50 0.50 13.46
C PHE A 286 -15.68 -0.15 12.34
N GLN A 287 -16.32 -0.68 11.29
CA GLN A 287 -15.59 -1.31 10.17
C GLN A 287 -14.85 -0.26 9.34
N GLU A 288 -15.52 0.85 9.04
CA GLU A 288 -14.94 2.00 8.36
C GLU A 288 -13.84 2.64 9.20
N GLU A 289 -14.05 2.78 10.52
CA GLU A 289 -13.03 3.25 11.46
C GLU A 289 -11.74 2.43 11.35
N GLN A 290 -11.83 1.09 11.45
CA GLN A 290 -10.65 0.22 11.39
C GLN A 290 -9.91 0.34 10.05
N VAL A 291 -10.63 0.52 8.95
CA VAL A 291 -10.04 0.79 7.63
C VAL A 291 -9.27 2.11 7.63
N ILE A 292 -9.85 3.18 8.16
CA ILE A 292 -9.18 4.49 8.21
C ILE A 292 -7.93 4.44 9.10
N LEU A 293 -8.00 3.77 10.25
CA LEU A 293 -6.84 3.54 11.12
C LEU A 293 -5.75 2.75 10.41
N HIS A 294 -6.11 1.73 9.64
CA HIS A 294 -5.14 0.98 8.85
C HIS A 294 -4.41 1.85 7.82
N VAL A 295 -5.12 2.74 7.12
CA VAL A 295 -4.49 3.69 6.18
C VAL A 295 -3.59 4.67 6.92
N VAL A 296 -3.94 5.10 8.14
CA VAL A 296 -3.07 5.93 8.98
C VAL A 296 -1.79 5.18 9.36
N ASP A 297 -1.87 3.89 9.70
CA ASP A 297 -0.69 3.06 9.98
C ASP A 297 0.22 2.96 8.75
N LEU A 298 -0.35 2.81 7.55
CA LEU A 298 0.41 2.84 6.29
C LEU A 298 1.08 4.20 6.04
N CYS A 299 0.39 5.31 6.34
CA CYS A 299 1.00 6.64 6.28
C CYS A 299 2.21 6.76 7.20
N ASN A 300 2.14 6.19 8.41
CA ASN A 300 3.17 6.32 9.43
C ASN A 300 4.32 5.31 9.28
N ALA A 301 4.15 4.27 8.47
CA ALA A 301 5.19 3.29 8.16
C ALA A 301 6.18 3.83 7.12
N ASP A 302 7.44 3.42 7.24
CA ASP A 302 8.52 3.76 6.29
C ASP A 302 8.25 3.15 4.90
N VAL A 303 8.68 3.81 3.83
CA VAL A 303 8.57 3.28 2.46
C VAL A 303 9.34 1.97 2.32
N GLU A 304 10.53 1.86 2.93
CA GLU A 304 11.30 0.61 2.95
C GLU A 304 10.58 -0.50 3.75
N ALA A 305 9.61 -0.16 4.59
CA ALA A 305 8.77 -1.09 5.34
C ALA A 305 7.36 -1.29 4.72
N GLY A 306 7.15 -0.81 3.49
CA GLY A 306 5.89 -0.94 2.75
C GLY A 306 4.79 0.01 3.20
N GLY A 307 5.17 1.14 3.82
CA GLY A 307 4.31 2.29 4.09
C GLY A 307 4.44 3.40 3.05
N LEU A 308 3.88 4.56 3.35
CA LEU A 308 3.94 5.76 2.50
C LEU A 308 5.05 6.74 2.92
N GLY A 309 5.70 6.53 4.07
CA GLY A 309 6.78 7.40 4.55
C GLY A 309 6.30 8.80 4.92
N PHE A 310 5.05 8.95 5.37
CA PHE A 310 4.47 10.25 5.69
C PHE A 310 4.69 10.69 7.14
N ARG A 311 5.39 9.87 7.94
CA ARG A 311 5.68 10.17 9.35
C ARG A 311 6.34 11.54 9.49
N ASP A 312 5.86 12.32 10.47
CA ASP A 312 6.33 13.67 10.82
C ASP A 312 6.22 14.76 9.72
N ARG A 313 5.69 14.44 8.53
CA ARG A 313 5.43 15.41 7.45
C ARG A 313 4.21 16.27 7.74
N ARG A 314 4.27 17.55 7.33
CA ARG A 314 3.20 18.54 7.44
C ARG A 314 2.59 18.90 6.10
N TRP A 315 1.42 19.55 6.11
CA TRP A 315 0.71 19.96 4.90
C TRP A 315 1.57 20.58 3.78
N PRO A 316 2.53 21.49 4.06
CA PRO A 316 3.41 22.05 3.02
C PRO A 316 4.36 21.04 2.37
N ASP A 317 4.59 19.89 3.01
CA ASP A 317 5.51 18.87 2.52
C ASP A 317 4.85 17.98 1.44
N PHE A 318 3.52 17.99 1.29
CA PHE A 318 2.80 17.09 0.39
C PHE A 318 2.53 17.72 -0.99
N CYS A 319 2.81 16.97 -2.05
CA CYS A 319 2.39 17.38 -3.40
C CYS A 319 0.96 16.90 -3.72
N PRO A 320 0.29 17.50 -4.73
CA PRO A 320 -1.06 17.09 -5.11
C PRO A 320 -1.21 15.60 -5.47
N ASP A 321 -0.19 15.01 -6.09
CA ASP A 321 -0.20 13.60 -6.51
C ASP A 321 -0.15 12.65 -5.29
N GLU A 322 0.64 12.97 -4.27
CA GLU A 322 0.69 12.21 -3.01
C GLU A 322 -0.66 12.23 -2.28
N LEU A 323 -1.30 13.40 -2.22
CA LEU A 323 -2.62 13.54 -1.61
C LEU A 323 -3.70 12.79 -2.42
N SER A 324 -3.61 12.81 -3.75
CA SER A 324 -4.51 12.04 -4.61
C SER A 324 -4.32 10.54 -4.40
N ARG A 325 -3.07 10.06 -4.36
CA ARG A 325 -2.73 8.65 -4.11
C ARG A 325 -3.22 8.19 -2.73
N LEU A 326 -3.10 9.02 -1.70
CA LEU A 326 -3.64 8.73 -0.37
C LEU A 326 -5.17 8.56 -0.41
N LEU A 327 -5.87 9.45 -1.12
CA LEU A 327 -7.33 9.36 -1.24
C LEU A 327 -7.78 8.14 -2.04
N GLU A 328 -7.09 7.80 -3.13
CA GLU A 328 -7.30 6.55 -3.88
C GLU A 328 -7.11 5.32 -2.97
N LEU A 329 -6.12 5.35 -2.08
CA LEU A 329 -5.86 4.27 -1.14
C LEU A 329 -6.98 4.16 -0.11
N VAL A 330 -7.46 5.28 0.45
CA VAL A 330 -8.62 5.32 1.34
C VAL A 330 -9.85 4.73 0.65
N GLU A 331 -10.15 5.17 -0.58
CA GLU A 331 -11.26 4.63 -1.37
C GLU A 331 -11.11 3.10 -1.57
N SER A 332 -9.92 2.65 -1.98
CA SER A 332 -9.64 1.25 -2.25
C SER A 332 -9.84 0.37 -1.01
N TRP A 333 -9.40 0.82 0.16
CA TRP A 333 -9.62 0.09 1.42
C TRP A 333 -11.07 0.11 1.89
N LEU A 334 -11.81 1.21 1.71
CA LEU A 334 -13.23 1.24 2.07
C LEU A 334 -14.05 0.25 1.22
N LEU A 335 -13.65 0.00 -0.03
CA LEU A 335 -14.26 -0.99 -0.91
C LEU A 335 -14.02 -2.44 -0.50
N THR A 336 -13.10 -2.71 0.44
CA THR A 336 -12.83 -4.08 0.90
C THR A 336 -13.86 -4.56 1.92
N ILE A 337 -14.60 -3.65 2.57
CA ILE A 337 -15.53 -4.04 3.65
C ILE A 337 -16.66 -4.97 3.15
N PRO A 338 -17.35 -4.71 2.02
CA PRO A 338 -18.29 -5.67 1.44
C PRO A 338 -17.61 -6.97 1.01
N SER A 339 -16.42 -6.88 0.42
CA SER A 339 -15.70 -8.03 -0.13
C SER A 339 -15.21 -8.96 0.98
N GLN A 340 -14.89 -8.46 2.17
CA GLN A 340 -14.53 -9.26 3.33
C GLN A 340 -15.68 -10.16 3.83
N LYS A 341 -16.95 -9.76 3.62
CA LYS A 341 -18.12 -10.61 3.93
C LYS A 341 -18.22 -11.86 3.06
N SER A 342 -17.49 -11.91 1.93
CA SER A 342 -17.41 -13.09 1.07
C SER A 342 -16.44 -14.17 1.60
N SER A 343 -15.69 -13.88 2.67
CA SER A 343 -14.76 -14.86 3.24
C SER A 343 -15.53 -16.04 3.86
N PRO A 344 -15.07 -17.28 3.67
CA PRO A 344 -15.69 -18.42 4.32
C PRO A 344 -15.63 -18.26 5.85
N PRO A 345 -16.70 -18.60 6.58
CA PRO A 345 -16.70 -18.51 8.04
C PRO A 345 -15.68 -19.50 8.62
N LYS A 346 -15.05 -19.08 9.73
CA LYS A 346 -14.08 -19.92 10.44
C LYS A 346 -14.70 -21.27 10.83
N PRO A 347 -13.95 -22.38 10.70
CA PRO A 347 -14.43 -23.68 11.15
C PRO A 347 -14.67 -23.67 12.67
N SER A 348 -15.73 -24.36 13.11
CA SER A 348 -16.05 -24.55 14.53
C SER A 348 -15.56 -25.89 15.09
N LEU A 349 -15.15 -26.82 14.21
CA LEU A 349 -14.73 -28.16 14.59
C LEU A 349 -13.24 -28.17 14.98
N LEU A 350 -12.96 -28.74 16.15
CA LEU A 350 -11.61 -28.90 16.68
C LEU A 350 -11.07 -30.34 16.58
N HIS A 351 -11.96 -31.31 16.33
CA HIS A 351 -11.60 -32.73 16.30
C HIS A 351 -12.24 -33.43 15.09
N LYS A 352 -11.49 -34.35 14.47
CA LYS A 352 -11.93 -35.14 13.31
C LYS A 352 -13.25 -35.86 13.63
N PRO A 353 -14.30 -35.72 12.81
CA PRO A 353 -15.53 -36.49 12.97
C PRO A 353 -15.27 -38.00 12.82
N ILE A 354 -15.91 -38.83 13.64
CA ILE A 354 -15.68 -40.30 13.70
C ILE A 354 -15.80 -40.98 12.33
N ASN A 355 -16.74 -40.52 11.48
CA ASN A 355 -17.05 -41.14 10.19
C ASN A 355 -16.39 -40.44 8.99
N ARG A 356 -15.46 -39.51 9.21
CA ARG A 356 -14.74 -38.82 8.12
C ARG A 356 -13.49 -39.62 7.75
N GLN A 357 -13.31 -39.87 6.45
CA GLN A 357 -12.11 -40.50 5.93
C GLN A 357 -10.85 -39.65 6.23
N PRO A 358 -9.69 -40.29 6.46
CA PRO A 358 -8.43 -39.58 6.68
C PRO A 358 -8.07 -38.65 5.52
N MET A 359 -7.55 -37.47 5.83
CA MET A 359 -7.11 -36.49 4.85
C MET A 359 -5.71 -35.99 5.18
N THR A 360 -4.93 -35.78 4.12
CA THR A 360 -3.64 -35.09 4.17
C THR A 360 -3.84 -33.61 4.48
N LEU A 361 -2.76 -32.88 4.75
CA LEU A 361 -2.85 -31.44 5.02
C LEU A 361 -3.42 -30.69 3.81
N ALA A 362 -2.94 -31.01 2.60
CA ALA A 362 -3.41 -30.39 1.37
C ALA A 362 -4.90 -30.67 1.14
N SER A 363 -5.35 -31.91 1.34
CA SER A 363 -6.76 -32.28 1.22
C SER A 363 -7.63 -31.56 2.24
N LYS A 364 -7.17 -31.35 3.48
CA LYS A 364 -7.92 -30.54 4.47
C LYS A 364 -8.08 -29.10 4.03
N ILE A 365 -7.02 -28.47 3.53
CA ILE A 365 -7.10 -27.09 3.02
C ILE A 365 -8.08 -27.01 1.85
N LEU A 366 -7.99 -27.91 0.87
CA LEU A 366 -8.93 -27.95 -0.26
C LEU A 366 -10.38 -28.21 0.19
N ALA A 367 -10.58 -29.14 1.13
CA ALA A 367 -11.88 -29.42 1.71
C ALA A 367 -12.51 -28.20 2.39
N HIS A 368 -11.71 -27.39 3.10
CA HIS A 368 -12.19 -26.17 3.73
C HIS A 368 -12.68 -25.12 2.72
N HIS A 369 -12.02 -25.06 1.56
CA HIS A 369 -12.34 -24.11 0.49
C HIS A 369 -13.42 -24.62 -0.46
N ALA A 370 -13.81 -25.89 -0.35
CA ALA A 370 -14.72 -26.50 -1.30
C ALA A 370 -16.16 -25.96 -1.15
N ILE A 371 -16.66 -25.47 -2.29
CA ILE A 371 -18.02 -24.94 -2.47
C ILE A 371 -18.93 -26.01 -3.05
N SER A 372 -18.36 -26.94 -3.82
CA SER A 372 -19.07 -28.09 -4.39
C SER A 372 -18.40 -29.36 -3.91
N CYS A 373 -18.69 -29.78 -2.68
CA CYS A 373 -18.52 -31.18 -2.30
C CYS A 373 -19.84 -31.89 -2.57
N GLY A 374 -19.80 -33.14 -3.03
CA GLY A 374 -20.97 -34.00 -2.96
C GLY A 374 -21.49 -34.13 -1.52
N GLN A 375 -22.50 -34.95 -1.27
CA GLN A 375 -22.93 -35.30 0.10
C GLN A 375 -21.86 -36.11 0.89
N THR A 376 -20.58 -35.96 0.56
CA THR A 376 -19.46 -36.72 1.09
C THR A 376 -18.85 -36.03 2.30
N SER A 377 -18.38 -36.83 3.25
CA SER A 377 -17.71 -36.39 4.48
C SER A 377 -16.21 -36.14 4.31
N HIS A 378 -15.69 -36.12 3.08
CA HIS A 378 -14.26 -35.95 2.74
C HIS A 378 -14.10 -35.57 1.26
N VAL A 379 -12.88 -35.17 0.87
CA VAL A 379 -12.46 -35.00 -0.53
C VAL A 379 -11.49 -36.11 -0.92
N ALA A 380 -11.65 -36.67 -2.12
CA ALA A 380 -10.81 -37.77 -2.61
C ALA A 380 -9.75 -37.30 -3.61
N VAL A 381 -8.59 -37.96 -3.65
CA VAL A 381 -7.56 -37.72 -4.67
C VAL A 381 -8.18 -37.93 -6.06
N GLY A 382 -7.89 -37.00 -6.98
CA GLY A 382 -8.39 -37.02 -8.34
C GLY A 382 -9.77 -36.39 -8.53
N GLU A 383 -10.52 -36.12 -7.45
CA GLU A 383 -11.79 -35.39 -7.50
C GLU A 383 -11.58 -33.93 -7.95
N ILE A 384 -12.51 -33.39 -8.76
CA ILE A 384 -12.48 -31.99 -9.18
C ILE A 384 -13.43 -31.20 -8.30
N LEU A 385 -12.89 -30.26 -7.54
CA LEU A 385 -13.61 -29.40 -6.60
C LEU A 385 -13.70 -27.99 -7.14
N ARG A 386 -14.87 -27.34 -7.02
CA ARG A 386 -14.93 -25.88 -7.08
C ARG A 386 -14.60 -25.32 -5.70
N VAL A 387 -13.55 -24.52 -5.63
CA VAL A 387 -12.99 -23.96 -4.40
C VAL A 387 -13.01 -22.43 -4.42
N ASP A 388 -13.21 -21.81 -3.27
CA ASP A 388 -12.92 -20.38 -3.06
C ASP A 388 -11.40 -20.18 -2.95
N VAL A 389 -10.92 -19.01 -3.35
CA VAL A 389 -9.48 -18.68 -3.38
C VAL A 389 -9.21 -17.49 -2.46
N ASP A 390 -8.23 -17.60 -1.57
CA ASP A 390 -7.88 -16.51 -0.65
C ASP A 390 -7.02 -15.46 -1.30
N TRP A 391 -5.98 -15.86 -2.04
CA TRP A 391 -5.00 -14.94 -2.60
C TRP A 391 -4.65 -15.31 -4.04
N ILE A 392 -4.45 -14.26 -4.82
CA ILE A 392 -3.86 -14.36 -6.15
C ILE A 392 -2.58 -13.55 -6.16
N ILE A 393 -1.52 -14.11 -6.74
CA ILE A 393 -0.27 -13.38 -6.89
C ILE A 393 0.27 -13.45 -8.32
N ALA A 394 0.87 -12.37 -8.79
CA ALA A 394 1.47 -12.26 -10.12
C ALA A 394 2.70 -11.35 -10.10
N SER A 395 3.64 -11.56 -11.03
CA SER A 395 4.68 -10.60 -11.36
C SER A 395 4.24 -9.68 -12.49
N GLU A 396 5.02 -8.67 -12.83
CA GLU A 396 4.73 -7.77 -13.95
C GLU A 396 4.71 -8.50 -15.29
N LEU A 397 5.58 -9.50 -15.46
CA LEU A 397 5.63 -10.29 -16.69
C LEU A 397 4.39 -11.17 -16.82
N SER A 398 4.04 -11.87 -15.74
CA SER A 398 2.89 -12.76 -15.76
C SER A 398 1.58 -12.00 -15.87
N TRP A 399 1.45 -10.84 -15.21
CA TRP A 399 0.32 -9.93 -15.35
C TRP A 399 0.12 -9.46 -16.80
N MET A 400 1.19 -9.08 -17.50
CA MET A 400 1.09 -8.67 -18.90
C MET A 400 0.74 -9.82 -19.85
N GLY A 401 1.10 -11.06 -19.51
CA GLY A 401 0.61 -12.27 -20.17
C GLY A 401 -0.88 -12.47 -19.92
N MET A 402 -1.28 -12.46 -18.65
CA MET A 402 -2.67 -12.54 -18.18
C MET A 402 -3.60 -11.54 -18.86
N LYS A 403 -3.23 -10.25 -18.83
CA LYS A 403 -3.99 -9.17 -19.47
C LYS A 403 -4.15 -9.40 -20.97
N ARG A 404 -3.09 -9.83 -21.67
CA ARG A 404 -3.15 -10.12 -23.11
C ARG A 404 -4.05 -11.31 -23.44
N SER A 405 -3.93 -12.41 -22.71
CA SER A 405 -4.78 -13.59 -22.90
C SER A 405 -6.26 -13.24 -22.72
N VAL A 406 -6.57 -12.41 -21.74
CA VAL A 406 -7.93 -11.99 -21.41
C VAL A 406 -8.49 -10.95 -22.39
N ALA A 407 -7.67 -10.00 -22.85
CA ALA A 407 -8.10 -9.02 -23.84
C ALA A 407 -8.49 -9.67 -25.17
N LYS A 408 -7.81 -10.76 -25.58
CA LYS A 408 -8.19 -11.57 -26.76
C LYS A 408 -9.59 -12.19 -26.64
N LEU A 409 -10.08 -12.37 -25.41
CA LEU A 409 -11.40 -12.89 -25.10
C LEU A 409 -12.43 -11.77 -24.89
N GLY A 410 -12.10 -10.51 -25.21
CA GLY A 410 -13.00 -9.36 -25.08
C GLY A 410 -13.39 -9.01 -23.64
N PHE A 411 -12.67 -9.52 -22.63
CA PHE A 411 -12.98 -9.31 -21.22
C PHE A 411 -12.13 -8.19 -20.61
N LYS A 412 -12.74 -7.34 -19.78
CA LYS A 412 -12.01 -6.36 -18.98
C LYS A 412 -11.69 -6.93 -17.59
N PRO A 413 -10.41 -7.02 -17.18
CA PRO A 413 -10.02 -7.49 -15.86
C PRO A 413 -10.80 -6.79 -14.74
N LYS A 414 -11.43 -7.56 -13.87
CA LYS A 414 -12.04 -7.12 -12.62
C LYS A 414 -11.53 -8.03 -11.50
N ALA A 415 -11.27 -7.45 -10.33
CA ALA A 415 -10.92 -8.21 -9.13
C ALA A 415 -12.18 -8.49 -8.32
N TRP A 416 -12.44 -9.76 -8.00
CA TRP A 416 -13.46 -10.21 -7.05
C TRP A 416 -13.21 -9.62 -5.66
N ARG A 417 -11.93 -9.68 -5.24
CA ARG A 417 -11.42 -9.07 -4.02
C ARG A 417 -10.21 -8.22 -4.34
N ASN A 418 -10.37 -6.90 -4.26
CA ASN A 418 -9.28 -5.95 -4.49
C ASN A 418 -8.22 -5.97 -3.38
N ASP A 419 -8.53 -6.59 -2.23
CA ASP A 419 -7.64 -6.79 -1.09
C ASP A 419 -6.89 -8.13 -1.07
N ARG A 420 -7.02 -8.92 -2.15
CA ARG A 420 -6.48 -10.28 -2.24
C ARG A 420 -5.73 -10.56 -3.54
N PHE A 421 -5.24 -9.50 -4.17
CA PHE A 421 -4.36 -9.60 -5.33
C PHE A 421 -3.01 -8.94 -5.04
N TRP A 422 -1.95 -9.73 -5.07
CA TRP A 422 -0.58 -9.30 -4.85
C TRP A 422 0.18 -9.19 -6.17
N LEU A 423 0.69 -8.01 -6.48
CA LEU A 423 1.39 -7.76 -7.73
C LEU A 423 2.75 -7.11 -7.45
N ALA A 424 3.82 -7.75 -7.91
CA ALA A 424 5.19 -7.26 -7.75
C ALA A 424 5.83 -6.98 -9.13
N GLY A 425 6.64 -5.93 -9.20
CA GLY A 425 7.50 -5.65 -10.37
C GLY A 425 8.95 -5.98 -10.04
N ASP A 426 9.40 -7.19 -10.35
CA ASP A 426 10.66 -7.76 -9.85
C ASP A 426 11.45 -8.60 -10.86
N HIS A 427 10.90 -8.98 -12.01
CA HIS A 427 11.56 -9.89 -12.95
C HIS A 427 12.46 -9.18 -13.96
N ALA A 428 11.92 -8.19 -14.67
CA ALA A 428 12.58 -7.44 -15.74
C ALA A 428 12.76 -5.96 -15.40
N VAL A 429 12.02 -5.47 -14.41
CA VAL A 429 12.03 -4.06 -14.00
C VAL A 429 13.14 -3.81 -12.98
N ASP A 430 14.01 -2.84 -13.27
CA ASP A 430 15.08 -2.38 -12.39
C ASP A 430 15.35 -0.88 -12.61
N PRO A 431 15.65 -0.08 -11.58
CA PRO A 431 15.91 1.36 -11.75
C PRO A 431 16.94 1.70 -12.84
N ARG A 432 17.91 0.81 -13.10
CA ARG A 432 18.94 0.96 -14.15
C ARG A 432 18.39 0.88 -15.58
N ASN A 433 17.19 0.32 -15.78
CA ASN A 433 16.61 0.08 -17.10
C ASN A 433 15.20 0.71 -17.31
N TYR A 434 14.74 1.60 -16.43
CA TYR A 434 13.42 2.27 -16.53
C TYR A 434 13.22 3.09 -17.82
N GLU A 435 14.31 3.54 -18.44
CA GLU A 435 14.26 4.28 -19.70
C GLU A 435 13.94 3.41 -20.91
N GLU A 436 14.08 2.09 -20.79
CA GLU A 436 13.76 1.17 -21.87
C GLU A 436 12.25 1.14 -22.15
N PRO A 437 11.80 1.32 -23.41
CA PRO A 437 10.37 1.35 -23.73
C PRO A 437 9.59 0.11 -23.28
N LYS A 438 10.22 -1.07 -23.36
CA LYS A 438 9.62 -2.34 -22.92
C LYS A 438 9.40 -2.37 -21.41
N VAL A 439 10.39 -1.92 -20.63
CA VAL A 439 10.31 -1.86 -19.16
C VAL A 439 9.27 -0.82 -18.74
N ARG A 440 9.26 0.37 -19.36
CA ARG A 440 8.25 1.39 -19.10
C ARG A 440 6.83 0.90 -19.36
N ASN A 441 6.62 0.08 -20.39
CA ASN A 441 5.32 -0.56 -20.64
C ASN A 441 4.91 -1.54 -19.54
N LEU A 442 5.86 -2.28 -18.94
CA LEU A 442 5.58 -3.15 -17.79
C LEU A 442 5.16 -2.31 -16.57
N ILE A 443 5.93 -1.26 -16.25
CA ILE A 443 5.64 -0.34 -15.13
C ILE A 443 4.26 0.30 -15.30
N ASN A 444 3.96 0.82 -16.49
CA ASN A 444 2.65 1.40 -16.79
C ASN A 444 1.52 0.37 -16.64
N GLY A 445 1.75 -0.88 -17.05
CA GLY A 445 0.79 -1.97 -16.90
C GLY A 445 0.50 -2.34 -15.44
N LEU A 446 1.49 -2.21 -14.55
CA LEU A 446 1.33 -2.37 -13.11
C LEU A 446 0.49 -1.22 -12.50
N GLU A 447 0.83 0.03 -12.82
CA GLU A 447 0.08 1.20 -12.34
C GLU A 447 -1.36 1.24 -12.85
N GLU A 448 -1.57 0.81 -14.09
CA GLU A 448 -2.91 0.64 -14.65
C GLU A 448 -3.70 -0.42 -13.90
N ALA A 449 -3.09 -1.58 -13.60
CA ALA A 449 -3.73 -2.63 -12.80
C ALA A 449 -4.12 -2.14 -11.40
N ARG A 450 -3.19 -1.44 -10.72
CA ARG A 450 -3.44 -0.83 -9.41
C ARG A 450 -4.69 0.04 -9.43
N ARG A 451 -4.80 0.92 -10.43
CA ARG A 451 -5.92 1.86 -10.57
C ARG A 451 -7.22 1.18 -10.99
N GLU A 452 -7.18 0.35 -12.04
CA GLU A 452 -8.38 -0.28 -12.60
C GLU A 452 -8.98 -1.34 -11.67
N LEU A 453 -8.15 -2.11 -10.98
CA LEU A 453 -8.58 -3.13 -10.03
C LEU A 453 -8.73 -2.58 -8.60
N ARG A 454 -8.41 -1.29 -8.38
CA ARG A 454 -8.45 -0.62 -7.06
C ARG A 454 -7.68 -1.38 -5.99
N MET A 455 -6.47 -1.82 -6.34
CA MET A 455 -5.67 -2.71 -5.50
C MET A 455 -5.26 -2.03 -4.20
N THR A 456 -5.47 -2.70 -3.07
CA THR A 456 -4.91 -2.25 -1.78
C THR A 456 -3.50 -2.78 -1.56
N GLU A 457 -3.14 -3.87 -2.25
CA GLU A 457 -1.90 -4.62 -2.07
C GLU A 457 -0.92 -4.38 -3.23
N TYR A 458 -0.34 -3.17 -3.25
CA TYR A 458 0.67 -2.80 -4.24
C TYR A 458 1.67 -1.79 -3.68
N GLN A 459 2.97 -2.10 -3.79
CA GLN A 459 4.08 -1.37 -3.17
C GLN A 459 5.05 -0.81 -4.22
N GLY A 460 4.68 -0.88 -5.50
CA GLY A 460 5.52 -0.45 -6.60
C GLY A 460 6.55 -1.50 -7.02
N THR A 461 7.45 -1.08 -7.89
CA THR A 461 8.52 -1.90 -8.46
C THR A 461 9.69 -2.02 -7.49
N ASN A 462 10.36 -3.17 -7.50
CA ASN A 462 11.56 -3.46 -6.70
C ASN A 462 11.42 -3.29 -5.17
N TYR A 463 10.19 -3.29 -4.64
CA TYR A 463 9.95 -3.37 -3.19
C TYR A 463 10.34 -4.76 -2.64
N THR A 464 10.06 -5.81 -3.41
CA THR A 464 10.24 -7.21 -3.03
C THR A 464 10.34 -8.07 -4.27
N ILE A 465 11.09 -9.17 -4.17
CA ILE A 465 10.87 -10.33 -5.02
C ILE A 465 9.51 -10.93 -4.62
N LEU A 466 8.69 -11.30 -5.59
CA LEU A 466 7.25 -11.58 -5.47
C LEU A 466 6.86 -12.37 -4.21
N HIS A 467 7.63 -13.42 -3.88
CA HIS A 467 7.31 -14.34 -2.78
C HIS A 467 7.73 -13.83 -1.40
N THR A 468 8.81 -13.07 -1.31
CA THR A 468 9.49 -12.77 -0.04
C THR A 468 8.55 -12.08 0.94
N GLU A 469 8.08 -10.87 0.62
CA GLU A 469 7.17 -10.13 1.50
C GLU A 469 5.74 -10.68 1.49
N PHE A 470 5.36 -11.46 0.47
CA PHE A 470 4.08 -12.17 0.48
C PHE A 470 4.05 -13.21 1.61
N VAL A 471 5.10 -14.04 1.72
CA VAL A 471 5.20 -15.03 2.80
C VAL A 471 5.48 -14.39 4.15
N ARG A 472 6.28 -13.32 4.20
CA ARG A 472 6.66 -12.68 5.47
C ARG A 472 5.56 -11.86 6.11
N GLU A 473 4.66 -11.27 5.32
CA GLU A 473 3.67 -10.32 5.84
C GLU A 473 2.22 -10.66 5.52
N ARG A 474 1.88 -11.48 4.51
CA ARG A 474 0.49 -11.59 4.01
C ARG A 474 -0.15 -12.94 4.22
N VAL A 475 0.45 -14.00 3.67
CA VAL A 475 -0.18 -15.32 3.64
C VAL A 475 -0.29 -15.91 5.04
N GLU A 476 -1.41 -16.54 5.37
CA GLU A 476 -1.65 -17.16 6.69
C GLU A 476 -1.84 -18.69 6.56
N PRO A 477 -1.60 -19.45 7.64
CA PRO A 477 -1.86 -20.88 7.68
C PRO A 477 -3.28 -21.22 7.25
N GLY A 478 -3.40 -22.29 6.46
CA GLY A 478 -4.68 -22.81 5.99
C GLY A 478 -5.25 -22.10 4.77
N MET A 479 -4.60 -21.05 4.25
CA MET A 479 -5.06 -20.35 3.05
C MET A 479 -4.77 -21.11 1.75
N LEU A 480 -5.60 -20.89 0.73
CA LEU A 480 -5.38 -21.33 -0.66
C LEU A 480 -4.92 -20.16 -1.56
N VAL A 481 -3.72 -20.28 -2.13
CA VAL A 481 -3.09 -19.27 -2.97
C VAL A 481 -2.96 -19.76 -4.42
N LEU A 482 -3.46 -18.99 -5.38
CA LEU A 482 -3.24 -19.21 -6.80
C LEU A 482 -2.26 -18.21 -7.38
N ARG A 483 -1.54 -18.60 -8.44
CA ARG A 483 -0.40 -17.83 -8.94
C ARG A 483 -0.11 -18.09 -10.41
N SER A 484 0.61 -17.14 -11.00
CA SER A 484 1.21 -17.23 -12.33
C SER A 484 2.75 -17.25 -12.29
N ASP A 485 3.34 -17.84 -11.24
CA ASP A 485 4.78 -18.05 -11.06
C ASP A 485 5.05 -19.42 -10.40
N SER A 486 6.20 -20.06 -10.65
CA SER A 486 6.49 -21.41 -10.15
C SER A 486 7.09 -21.50 -8.73
N HIS A 487 7.56 -20.44 -8.09
CA HIS A 487 8.23 -20.46 -6.77
C HIS A 487 7.44 -19.92 -5.55
N THR A 488 6.26 -19.33 -5.71
CA THR A 488 5.23 -19.14 -4.65
C THR A 488 4.88 -20.37 -3.79
N CYS A 489 5.26 -21.59 -4.18
CA CYS A 489 5.25 -22.76 -3.28
C CYS A 489 5.94 -22.45 -1.93
N SER A 490 6.86 -21.47 -1.90
CA SER A 490 7.40 -20.83 -0.70
C SER A 490 6.36 -20.48 0.38
N ALA A 491 5.10 -20.18 0.01
CA ALA A 491 4.00 -19.92 0.95
C ALA A 491 3.68 -21.11 1.87
N GLY A 492 4.06 -22.32 1.48
CA GLY A 492 3.97 -23.50 2.32
C GLY A 492 4.82 -23.44 3.59
N ALA A 493 5.81 -22.53 3.66
CA ALA A 493 6.55 -22.24 4.89
C ALA A 493 5.69 -21.61 5.99
N ALA A 494 4.63 -20.92 5.59
CA ALA A 494 3.58 -20.40 6.46
C ALA A 494 2.35 -21.33 6.51
N SER A 495 2.50 -22.59 6.08
CA SER A 495 1.44 -23.61 6.08
C SER A 495 0.22 -23.25 5.23
N ALA A 496 0.44 -22.52 4.13
CA ALA A 496 -0.58 -22.23 3.11
C ALA A 496 -0.39 -23.11 1.88
N LEU A 497 -1.49 -23.52 1.25
CA LEU A 497 -1.45 -24.30 0.01
C LEU A 497 -1.35 -23.35 -1.18
N ALA A 498 -0.21 -23.30 -1.84
CA ALA A 498 0.00 -22.45 -3.02
C ALA A 498 0.18 -23.28 -4.29
N ILE A 499 -0.65 -23.06 -5.31
CA ILE A 499 -0.67 -23.87 -6.54
C ILE A 499 -0.42 -23.00 -7.77
N GLY A 500 0.56 -23.41 -8.58
CA GLY A 500 0.93 -22.77 -9.86
C GLY A 500 -0.09 -23.06 -10.95
N LEU A 501 -0.58 -22.04 -11.64
CA LEU A 501 -1.55 -22.19 -12.72
C LEU A 501 -1.23 -21.26 -13.90
N GLY A 502 -1.82 -21.56 -15.06
CA GLY A 502 -1.73 -20.72 -16.25
C GLY A 502 -2.42 -19.37 -16.10
N ALA A 503 -2.10 -18.45 -17.00
CA ALA A 503 -2.58 -17.08 -16.98
C ALA A 503 -4.12 -17.01 -17.04
N ALA A 504 -4.75 -17.83 -17.88
CA ALA A 504 -6.22 -17.88 -17.97
C ALA A 504 -6.87 -18.40 -16.67
N ASP A 505 -6.27 -19.40 -16.03
CA ASP A 505 -6.79 -19.96 -14.78
C ASP A 505 -6.75 -18.94 -13.63
N VAL A 506 -5.62 -18.24 -13.51
CA VAL A 506 -5.41 -17.21 -12.49
C VAL A 506 -6.32 -16.00 -12.72
N MET A 507 -6.51 -15.60 -13.98
CA MET A 507 -7.43 -14.50 -14.31
C MET A 507 -8.89 -14.84 -14.03
N ALA A 508 -9.31 -16.07 -14.32
CA ALA A 508 -10.65 -16.53 -13.98
C ALA A 508 -10.88 -16.43 -12.46
N ALA A 509 -9.93 -16.94 -11.66
CA ALA A 509 -10.00 -16.84 -10.21
C ALA A 509 -9.97 -15.38 -9.72
N LEU A 510 -9.21 -14.50 -10.37
CA LEU A 510 -9.15 -13.08 -10.02
C LEU A 510 -10.50 -12.41 -10.18
N THR A 511 -11.26 -12.80 -11.20
CA THR A 511 -12.58 -12.24 -11.50
C THR A 511 -13.70 -12.86 -10.69
N THR A 512 -13.67 -14.18 -10.46
CA THR A 512 -14.80 -14.89 -9.83
C THR A 512 -14.59 -15.17 -8.35
N GLY A 513 -13.34 -15.09 -7.85
CA GLY A 513 -12.97 -15.55 -6.52
C GLY A 513 -12.90 -17.07 -6.36
N GLN A 514 -13.17 -17.83 -7.44
CA GLN A 514 -13.39 -19.27 -7.39
C GLN A 514 -12.63 -20.00 -8.50
N LYS A 515 -12.28 -21.25 -8.23
CA LYS A 515 -11.58 -22.09 -9.20
C LYS A 515 -11.96 -23.56 -9.11
N TRP A 516 -11.90 -24.27 -10.23
CA TRP A 516 -11.92 -25.73 -10.24
C TRP A 516 -10.51 -26.27 -10.11
N LEU A 517 -10.27 -27.11 -9.10
CA LEU A 517 -8.99 -27.77 -8.86
C LEU A 517 -9.20 -29.27 -8.70
N ARG A 518 -8.28 -30.04 -9.28
CA ARG A 518 -8.22 -31.48 -9.05
C ARG A 518 -7.41 -31.73 -7.78
N VAL A 519 -7.93 -32.54 -6.86
CA VAL A 519 -7.24 -32.88 -5.62
C VAL A 519 -5.98 -33.71 -5.97
N PRO A 520 -4.76 -33.21 -5.67
CA PRO A 520 -3.52 -33.91 -6.00
C PRO A 520 -3.18 -35.02 -4.98
N GLU A 521 -2.32 -35.95 -5.37
CA GLU A 521 -1.66 -36.86 -4.42
C GLU A 521 -0.65 -36.10 -3.54
N SER A 522 -0.42 -36.57 -2.31
CA SER A 522 0.62 -36.05 -1.42
C SER A 522 1.74 -37.07 -1.17
N VAL A 523 2.95 -36.56 -0.91
CA VAL A 523 4.12 -37.27 -0.40
C VAL A 523 4.45 -36.71 0.99
N ARG A 524 4.83 -37.56 1.94
CA ARG A 524 5.27 -37.14 3.28
C ARG A 524 6.79 -37.18 3.40
N VAL A 525 7.38 -36.09 3.87
CA VAL A 525 8.80 -36.00 4.22
C VAL A 525 8.91 -35.56 5.68
N ASP A 526 9.35 -36.47 6.56
CA ASP A 526 9.61 -36.14 7.95
C ASP A 526 11.09 -35.81 8.17
N PHE A 527 11.37 -34.77 8.94
CA PHE A 527 12.71 -34.42 9.39
C PHE A 527 12.96 -35.00 10.77
N GLY A 528 14.07 -35.72 10.92
CA GLY A 528 14.62 -36.22 12.18
C GLY A 528 15.98 -35.57 12.48
N GLY A 529 16.60 -35.95 13.60
CA GLY A 529 17.92 -35.45 13.99
C GLY A 529 17.94 -33.95 14.32
N ARG A 530 19.15 -33.39 14.39
CA ARG A 530 19.39 -31.96 14.64
C ARG A 530 20.43 -31.44 13.65
N PRO A 531 20.14 -30.37 12.89
CA PRO A 531 21.11 -29.78 11.99
C PRO A 531 22.20 -29.05 12.78
N SER A 532 23.39 -28.92 12.19
CA SER A 532 24.40 -27.96 12.66
C SER A 532 23.82 -26.54 12.63
N TRP A 533 24.28 -25.66 13.52
CA TRP A 533 23.69 -24.33 13.71
C TRP A 533 23.76 -23.42 12.45
N HIS A 534 24.71 -23.70 11.56
CA HIS A 534 24.95 -22.97 10.31
C HIS A 534 24.29 -23.61 9.07
N VAL A 535 23.66 -24.79 9.22
CA VAL A 535 22.98 -25.48 8.12
C VAL A 535 21.64 -24.79 7.87
N GLY A 536 21.49 -24.21 6.67
CA GLY A 536 20.30 -23.48 6.27
C GLY A 536 19.31 -24.33 5.48
N GLY A 537 18.15 -23.73 5.16
CA GLY A 537 17.14 -24.38 4.31
C GLY A 537 17.67 -24.73 2.92
N LYS A 538 18.63 -23.97 2.40
CA LYS A 538 19.28 -24.24 1.10
C LYS A 538 20.08 -25.55 1.10
N ASP A 539 20.85 -25.82 2.15
CA ASP A 539 21.61 -27.08 2.26
C ASP A 539 20.66 -28.28 2.40
N ILE A 540 19.59 -28.13 3.19
CA ILE A 540 18.57 -29.17 3.40
C ILE A 540 17.85 -29.49 2.08
N VAL A 541 17.45 -28.47 1.30
CA VAL A 541 16.73 -28.72 0.05
C VAL A 541 17.62 -29.24 -1.07
N LEU A 542 18.91 -28.87 -1.09
CA LEU A 542 19.87 -29.51 -1.98
C LEU A 542 20.09 -30.97 -1.60
N HIS A 543 20.19 -31.31 -0.31
CA HIS A 543 20.26 -32.70 0.14
C HIS A 543 19.00 -33.50 -0.29
N LEU A 544 17.80 -32.93 -0.10
CA LEU A 544 16.55 -33.52 -0.57
C LEU A 544 16.55 -33.74 -2.09
N LEU A 545 16.96 -32.73 -2.86
CA LEU A 545 16.99 -32.77 -4.31
C LEU A 545 18.03 -33.79 -4.82
N GLY A 546 19.17 -33.93 -4.15
CA GLY A 546 20.17 -34.95 -4.42
C GLY A 546 19.66 -36.37 -4.15
N ARG A 547 18.83 -36.58 -3.12
CA ARG A 547 18.29 -37.89 -2.74
C ARG A 547 17.07 -38.30 -3.54
N LEU A 548 16.09 -37.41 -3.66
CA LEU A 548 14.85 -37.68 -4.35
C LEU A 548 15.02 -37.56 -5.85
N LYS A 549 15.92 -36.69 -6.33
CA LYS A 549 16.08 -36.33 -7.74
C LYS A 549 14.88 -35.59 -8.32
N ARG A 550 15.11 -34.87 -9.42
CA ARG A 550 14.08 -34.11 -10.12
C ARG A 550 13.10 -35.06 -10.81
N ASN A 551 11.81 -34.71 -10.78
CA ASN A 551 10.77 -35.40 -11.54
C ASN A 551 10.66 -36.93 -11.27
N THR A 552 10.94 -37.39 -10.06
CA THR A 552 10.81 -38.80 -9.65
C THR A 552 9.57 -39.07 -8.77
N ILE A 553 9.74 -39.11 -7.46
CA ILE A 553 8.76 -39.47 -6.43
C ILE A 553 7.75 -38.34 -6.26
N THR A 554 8.22 -37.10 -6.32
CA THR A 554 7.45 -35.89 -5.98
C THR A 554 6.74 -35.25 -7.16
N THR A 555 6.98 -35.73 -8.38
CA THR A 555 6.37 -35.21 -9.62
C THR A 555 4.86 -35.17 -9.53
N ASP A 556 4.27 -34.01 -9.78
CA ASP A 556 2.82 -33.80 -9.77
C ASP A 556 2.13 -34.11 -8.43
N ARG A 557 2.89 -34.05 -7.33
CA ARG A 557 2.40 -34.26 -5.98
C ARG A 557 2.63 -33.05 -5.09
N VAL A 558 1.87 -32.96 -4.01
CA VAL A 558 2.15 -32.04 -2.92
C VAL A 558 3.15 -32.68 -1.97
N VAL A 559 4.23 -31.99 -1.63
CA VAL A 559 5.20 -32.46 -0.63
C VAL A 559 4.83 -31.87 0.72
N GLU A 560 4.42 -32.73 1.65
CA GLU A 560 4.06 -32.33 3.02
C GLU A 560 5.24 -32.62 3.95
N PHE A 561 5.74 -31.56 4.59
CA PHE A 561 6.87 -31.62 5.51
C PHE A 561 6.40 -31.66 6.97
N GLY A 562 7.09 -32.44 7.79
CA GLY A 562 6.90 -32.43 9.25
C GLY A 562 7.95 -33.23 9.98
N GLY A 563 7.56 -33.89 11.08
CA GLY A 563 8.47 -34.64 11.95
C GLY A 563 9.14 -33.77 13.01
N PRO A 564 9.79 -34.38 14.03
CA PRO A 564 10.35 -33.65 15.16
C PRO A 564 11.43 -32.62 14.78
N GLY A 565 12.22 -32.91 13.75
CA GLY A 565 13.27 -32.01 13.24
C GLY A 565 12.72 -30.74 12.57
N ALA A 566 11.48 -30.76 12.07
CA ALA A 566 10.86 -29.58 11.47
C ALA A 566 10.72 -28.42 12.48
N ALA A 567 10.50 -28.73 13.76
CA ALA A 567 10.41 -27.74 14.83
C ALA A 567 11.74 -27.00 15.10
N LEU A 568 12.86 -27.49 14.55
CA LEU A 568 14.18 -26.85 14.64
C LEU A 568 14.46 -25.92 13.45
N LEU A 569 13.58 -25.91 12.43
CA LEU A 569 13.74 -25.10 11.23
C LEU A 569 12.91 -23.82 11.33
N SER A 570 13.57 -22.68 11.16
CA SER A 570 12.94 -21.36 11.08
C SER A 570 11.99 -21.26 9.87
N CYS A 571 11.10 -20.27 9.86
CA CYS A 571 10.27 -20.00 8.68
C CYS A 571 11.09 -19.62 7.44
N ASP A 572 12.28 -19.03 7.59
CA ASP A 572 13.19 -18.74 6.46
C ASP A 572 13.79 -20.05 5.91
N ALA A 573 14.25 -20.97 6.77
CA ALA A 573 14.70 -22.28 6.32
C ALA A 573 13.59 -23.07 5.61
N ARG A 574 12.37 -23.07 6.18
CA ARG A 574 11.17 -23.66 5.55
C ARG A 574 10.84 -23.00 4.23
N PHE A 575 11.00 -21.68 4.12
CA PHE A 575 10.80 -20.93 2.87
C PHE A 575 11.72 -21.45 1.78
N ALA A 576 13.03 -21.58 2.04
CA ALA A 576 13.98 -22.07 1.05
C ALA A 576 13.66 -23.51 0.61
N ILE A 577 13.24 -24.38 1.54
CA ILE A 577 12.83 -25.76 1.26
C ILE A 577 11.57 -25.80 0.39
N CYS A 578 10.52 -25.07 0.77
CA CYS A 578 9.28 -24.99 0.02
C CYS A 578 9.47 -24.37 -1.37
N ASN A 579 10.31 -23.34 -1.48
CA ASN A 579 10.66 -22.67 -2.74
C ASN A 579 11.19 -23.68 -3.76
N MET A 580 12.19 -24.48 -3.38
CA MET A 580 12.83 -25.43 -4.30
C MET A 580 12.07 -26.77 -4.48
N CYS A 581 10.86 -26.90 -3.93
CA CYS A 581 10.01 -28.06 -4.23
C CYS A 581 9.61 -28.13 -5.71
N THR A 582 9.62 -26.99 -6.41
CA THR A 582 9.41 -26.97 -7.85
C THR A 582 10.52 -27.67 -8.63
N GLU A 583 11.77 -27.60 -8.15
CA GLU A 583 12.89 -28.31 -8.77
C GLU A 583 12.83 -29.83 -8.52
N LEU A 584 12.08 -30.28 -7.51
CA LEU A 584 11.71 -31.68 -7.31
C LEU A 584 10.58 -32.15 -8.26
N GLY A 585 10.00 -31.25 -9.06
CA GLY A 585 8.82 -31.55 -9.90
C GLY A 585 7.49 -31.53 -9.13
N ALA A 586 7.50 -31.11 -7.87
CA ALA A 586 6.29 -31.03 -7.05
C ALA A 586 5.37 -29.89 -7.49
N ILE A 587 4.07 -30.08 -7.31
CA ILE A 587 3.07 -29.01 -7.48
C ILE A 587 3.38 -27.87 -6.50
N THR A 588 3.67 -28.25 -5.25
CA THR A 588 4.01 -27.36 -4.15
C THR A 588 4.58 -28.14 -2.97
N GLY A 589 5.23 -27.43 -2.05
CA GLY A 589 5.70 -27.96 -0.77
C GLY A 589 5.02 -27.22 0.37
N ILE A 590 4.61 -27.90 1.43
CA ILE A 590 3.91 -27.31 2.57
C ILE A 590 4.38 -27.91 3.90
N PHE A 591 4.70 -27.07 4.87
CA PHE A 591 4.99 -27.53 6.24
C PHE A 591 3.70 -27.66 7.04
N GLN A 592 3.56 -28.76 7.76
CA GLN A 592 2.56 -28.86 8.80
C GLN A 592 2.80 -27.77 9.85
N PRO A 593 1.78 -26.96 10.21
CA PRO A 593 1.97 -25.88 11.14
C PRO A 593 2.29 -26.39 12.54
N ASP A 594 3.18 -25.66 13.20
CA ASP A 594 3.64 -25.89 14.57
C ASP A 594 3.88 -24.55 15.29
N ALA A 595 4.54 -24.59 16.46
CA ALA A 595 4.83 -23.41 17.27
C ALA A 595 5.70 -22.37 16.52
N VAL A 596 6.55 -22.79 15.59
CA VAL A 596 7.37 -21.87 14.77
C VAL A 596 6.47 -21.10 13.82
N THR A 597 5.56 -21.78 13.12
CA THR A 597 4.57 -21.12 12.25
C THR A 597 3.70 -20.16 13.04
N GLU A 598 3.21 -20.56 14.23
CA GLU A 598 2.36 -19.70 15.05
C GLU A 598 3.10 -18.44 15.54
N SER A 599 4.33 -18.59 16.03
CA SER A 599 5.22 -17.50 16.48
C SER A 599 5.51 -16.53 15.34
N PHE A 600 5.83 -17.05 14.14
CA PHE A 600 6.09 -16.24 12.96
C PHE A 600 4.90 -15.36 12.57
N ILE A 601 3.69 -15.92 12.56
CA ILE A 601 2.47 -15.19 12.19
C ILE A 601 2.08 -14.18 13.29
N LYS A 602 2.07 -14.58 14.56
CA LYS A 602 1.78 -13.68 15.69
C LYS A 602 2.75 -12.50 15.75
N GLY A 603 4.00 -12.74 15.36
CA GLY A 603 5.09 -11.77 15.29
C GLY A 603 4.96 -10.68 14.23
N ARG A 604 4.03 -10.81 13.27
CA ARG A 604 3.76 -9.77 12.26
C ARG A 604 3.27 -8.47 12.89
N GLN A 605 3.71 -7.36 12.31
CA GLN A 605 3.35 -6.02 12.78
C GLN A 605 1.88 -5.71 12.47
N LYS A 606 1.43 -6.03 11.26
CA LYS A 606 0.09 -5.70 10.78
C LYS A 606 -0.93 -6.73 11.25
N ARG A 607 -1.91 -6.27 12.03
CA ARG A 607 -2.98 -7.10 12.63
C ARG A 607 -3.79 -7.88 11.58
N MET A 608 -4.11 -7.26 10.46
CA MET A 608 -4.96 -7.84 9.42
C MET A 608 -4.42 -9.10 8.73
N TYR A 609 -3.13 -9.41 8.86
CA TYR A 609 -2.49 -10.59 8.27
C TYR A 609 -2.06 -11.61 9.32
N LYS A 610 -2.73 -11.62 10.48
CA LYS A 610 -2.54 -12.62 11.53
C LYS A 610 -3.84 -12.99 12.26
N GLU A 611 -4.99 -12.60 11.71
CA GLU A 611 -6.31 -12.82 12.31
C GLU A 611 -7.11 -13.94 11.63
N ASN A 612 -6.73 -14.38 10.43
CA ASN A 612 -7.46 -15.38 9.65
C ASN A 612 -6.76 -16.75 9.63
N SER A 613 -5.72 -16.91 10.44
CA SER A 613 -4.91 -18.13 10.50
C SER A 613 -5.73 -19.33 10.95
N LEU A 614 -5.69 -20.40 10.15
CA LEU A 614 -6.29 -21.70 10.44
C LEU A 614 -5.22 -22.77 10.41
N PHE A 615 -4.97 -23.38 11.57
CA PHE A 615 -3.95 -24.42 11.71
C PHE A 615 -4.58 -25.79 11.46
N PHE A 616 -4.27 -26.40 10.33
CA PHE A 616 -4.65 -27.79 10.03
C PHE A 616 -3.47 -28.72 10.26
N ALA A 617 -3.72 -29.92 10.76
CA ALA A 617 -2.76 -31.02 10.78
C ALA A 617 -3.27 -32.15 9.90
N ALA A 618 -2.37 -32.88 9.23
CA ALA A 618 -2.76 -34.13 8.56
C ALA A 618 -3.31 -35.13 9.59
N ASP A 619 -4.25 -35.98 9.18
CA ASP A 619 -4.69 -37.09 10.03
C ASP A 619 -3.57 -38.12 10.21
N SER A 620 -3.54 -38.82 11.35
CA SER A 620 -2.50 -39.81 11.66
C SER A 620 -2.41 -40.96 10.65
N ASP A 621 -3.52 -41.26 9.97
CA ASP A 621 -3.69 -42.29 8.96
C ASP A 621 -3.95 -41.71 7.55
N ALA A 622 -3.53 -40.45 7.32
CA ALA A 622 -3.70 -39.80 6.04
C ALA A 622 -3.01 -40.57 4.89
N PRO A 623 -3.66 -40.68 3.71
CA PRO A 623 -3.10 -41.43 2.59
C PRO A 623 -1.97 -40.65 1.91
N TYR A 624 -0.75 -41.19 1.99
CA TYR A 624 0.42 -40.67 1.27
C TYR A 624 0.89 -41.69 0.23
N SER A 625 1.18 -41.20 -0.98
CA SER A 625 1.74 -42.03 -2.07
C SER A 625 3.16 -42.50 -1.78
N HIS A 626 3.91 -41.73 -0.99
CA HIS A 626 5.25 -42.05 -0.54
C HIS A 626 5.52 -41.38 0.80
N HIS A 627 6.31 -42.03 1.65
CA HIS A 627 6.76 -41.50 2.94
C HIS A 627 8.27 -41.75 3.10
N THR A 628 9.01 -40.71 3.45
CA THR A 628 10.45 -40.80 3.70
C THR A 628 10.85 -39.93 4.88
N THR A 629 11.99 -40.25 5.48
CA THR A 629 12.57 -39.51 6.60
C THR A 629 13.97 -39.03 6.24
N ILE A 630 14.26 -37.77 6.53
CA ILE A 630 15.56 -37.14 6.34
C ILE A 630 16.17 -36.83 7.70
N ASP A 631 17.36 -37.35 7.96
CA ASP A 631 18.13 -37.02 9.14
C ASP A 631 18.88 -35.70 8.91
N LEU A 632 18.50 -34.67 9.66
CA LEU A 632 19.14 -33.35 9.57
C LEU A 632 20.59 -33.34 10.05
N SER A 633 21.03 -34.36 10.82
CA SER A 633 22.42 -34.47 11.26
C SER A 633 23.38 -34.93 10.15
N GLU A 634 22.86 -35.50 9.06
CA GLU A 634 23.63 -35.90 7.88
C GLU A 634 23.77 -34.77 6.83
N VAL A 635 23.09 -33.64 7.05
CA VAL A 635 23.12 -32.50 6.12
C VAL A 635 24.43 -31.73 6.30
N GLN A 636 25.15 -31.56 5.20
CA GLN A 636 26.40 -30.80 5.08
C GLN A 636 26.27 -29.74 3.96
N SER A 637 27.35 -29.05 3.63
CA SER A 637 27.36 -28.12 2.50
C SER A 637 27.43 -28.85 1.15
N TYR A 638 26.54 -28.48 0.23
CA TYR A 638 26.42 -29.10 -1.08
C TYR A 638 26.59 -28.09 -2.23
N ILE A 639 26.99 -28.62 -3.39
CA ILE A 639 26.99 -27.94 -4.68
C ILE A 639 26.13 -28.73 -5.69
N ALA A 640 25.24 -28.06 -6.40
CA ALA A 640 24.55 -28.65 -7.55
C ALA A 640 25.29 -28.29 -8.84
N LEU A 641 25.71 -29.32 -9.59
CA LEU A 641 26.50 -29.17 -10.79
C LEU A 641 25.65 -28.75 -11.99
N TYR A 642 26.18 -27.81 -12.78
CA TYR A 642 25.55 -27.43 -14.05
C TYR A 642 25.43 -28.63 -15.01
N PRO A 643 24.34 -28.75 -15.80
CA PRO A 643 23.17 -27.86 -15.86
C PRO A 643 21.98 -28.34 -15.01
N ASN A 644 22.19 -29.27 -14.08
CA ASN A 644 21.11 -30.00 -13.41
C ASN A 644 21.02 -29.61 -11.93
N PRO A 645 19.87 -29.06 -11.46
CA PRO A 645 19.76 -28.64 -10.07
C PRO A 645 19.77 -29.84 -9.11
N ASP A 646 19.52 -31.06 -9.60
CA ASP A 646 19.52 -32.31 -8.84
C ASP A 646 20.80 -33.15 -8.95
N ASP A 647 21.82 -32.68 -9.68
CA ASP A 647 23.18 -33.22 -9.62
C ASP A 647 23.93 -32.62 -8.42
N VAL A 648 23.44 -32.97 -7.23
CA VAL A 648 23.94 -32.47 -5.97
C VAL A 648 25.06 -33.36 -5.44
N GLN A 649 26.22 -32.74 -5.19
CA GLN A 649 27.41 -33.38 -4.64
C GLN A 649 27.90 -32.61 -3.40
N PRO A 650 28.59 -33.25 -2.45
CA PRO A 650 29.25 -32.56 -1.34
C PRO A 650 30.29 -31.55 -1.84
N VAL A 651 30.37 -30.37 -1.21
CA VAL A 651 31.36 -29.33 -1.56
C VAL A 651 32.79 -29.85 -1.48
N SER A 652 33.07 -30.73 -0.52
CA SER A 652 34.38 -31.34 -0.29
C SER A 652 34.94 -32.11 -1.50
N MET A 653 34.10 -32.56 -2.43
CA MET A 653 34.53 -33.29 -3.65
C MET A 653 34.97 -32.37 -4.79
N HIS A 654 34.68 -31.07 -4.71
CA HIS A 654 34.85 -30.12 -5.81
C HIS A 654 35.61 -28.84 -5.40
N LEU A 655 36.31 -28.87 -4.27
CA LEU A 655 37.10 -27.74 -3.77
C LEU A 655 38.09 -27.22 -4.82
N GLY A 656 38.25 -25.89 -4.87
CA GLY A 656 39.13 -25.22 -5.82
C GLY A 656 38.52 -25.02 -7.22
N MET A 657 37.27 -25.42 -7.47
CA MET A 657 36.58 -25.08 -8.72
C MET A 657 36.49 -23.57 -8.91
N GLU A 658 37.09 -23.03 -9.97
CA GLU A 658 37.18 -21.59 -10.22
C GLU A 658 35.90 -20.98 -10.83
N PHE A 659 35.61 -19.74 -10.44
CA PHE A 659 34.45 -18.98 -10.90
C PHE A 659 34.85 -17.56 -11.33
N ASP A 660 34.19 -17.06 -12.38
CA ASP A 660 34.33 -15.67 -12.83
C ASP A 660 33.43 -14.72 -12.03
N GLY A 661 32.36 -15.26 -11.45
CA GLY A 661 31.40 -14.49 -10.69
C GLY A 661 30.71 -15.25 -9.55
N ILE A 662 30.27 -14.51 -8.54
CA ILE A 662 29.49 -15.03 -7.41
C ILE A 662 28.22 -14.21 -7.26
N PHE A 663 27.09 -14.91 -7.12
CA PHE A 663 25.78 -14.31 -6.94
C PHE A 663 25.11 -14.84 -5.67
N ILE A 664 24.80 -13.93 -4.74
CA ILE A 664 24.02 -14.20 -3.52
C ILE A 664 22.68 -13.47 -3.63
N GLY A 665 21.60 -14.18 -3.90
CA GLY A 665 20.28 -13.55 -4.05
C GLY A 665 19.23 -14.49 -4.62
N ALA A 666 18.30 -13.92 -5.40
CA ALA A 666 17.06 -14.58 -5.83
C ALA A 666 16.07 -14.82 -4.69
N CYS A 667 14.86 -15.27 -5.01
CA CYS A 667 13.81 -15.52 -4.02
C CYS A 667 14.22 -16.56 -2.97
N THR A 668 15.02 -17.58 -3.33
CA THR A 668 15.42 -18.66 -2.44
C THR A 668 16.37 -18.23 -1.31
N THR A 669 17.12 -17.15 -1.50
CA THR A 669 18.08 -16.67 -0.49
C THR A 669 17.34 -15.80 0.53
N THR A 670 17.27 -16.31 1.76
CA THR A 670 16.49 -15.69 2.83
C THR A 670 17.30 -14.65 3.62
N GLU A 671 16.64 -13.95 4.54
CA GLU A 671 17.32 -12.99 5.42
C GLU A 671 18.33 -13.71 6.34
N GLU A 672 18.01 -14.91 6.82
CA GLU A 672 18.93 -15.75 7.59
C GLU A 672 20.19 -16.15 6.81
N ASP A 673 20.04 -16.47 5.53
CA ASP A 673 21.16 -16.79 4.62
C ASP A 673 22.07 -15.57 4.42
N LEU A 674 21.48 -14.38 4.24
CA LEU A 674 22.22 -13.13 4.05
C LEU A 674 22.95 -12.69 5.31
N VAL A 675 22.35 -12.89 6.49
CA VAL A 675 23.02 -12.64 7.77
C VAL A 675 24.23 -13.56 7.92
N LEU A 676 24.07 -14.87 7.73
CA LEU A 676 25.18 -15.83 7.84
C LEU A 676 26.29 -15.54 6.83
N ALA A 677 25.94 -15.25 5.58
CA ALA A 677 26.90 -14.83 4.56
C ALA A 677 27.67 -13.57 5.00
N GLY A 678 26.97 -12.54 5.49
CA GLY A 678 27.59 -11.33 6.01
C GLY A 678 28.57 -11.57 7.17
N LEU A 679 28.26 -12.51 8.08
CA LEU A 679 29.16 -12.90 9.16
C LEU A 679 30.41 -13.61 8.64
N ILE A 680 30.28 -14.51 7.67
CA ILE A 680 31.41 -15.22 7.01
C ILE A 680 32.32 -14.22 6.29
N LEU A 681 31.75 -13.27 5.56
CA LEU A 681 32.50 -12.18 4.92
C LEU A 681 33.26 -11.36 5.97
N ARG A 682 32.61 -11.02 7.09
CA ARG A 682 33.26 -10.27 8.19
C ARG A 682 34.42 -11.04 8.79
N ALA A 683 34.26 -12.34 9.06
CA ALA A 683 35.31 -13.20 9.59
C ALA A 683 36.52 -13.27 8.65
N GLY A 684 36.31 -13.54 7.36
CA GLY A 684 37.43 -13.62 6.41
C GLY A 684 38.10 -12.27 6.13
N LEU A 685 37.36 -11.15 6.17
CA LEU A 685 37.96 -9.81 6.12
C LEU A 685 38.81 -9.54 7.36
N ALA A 686 38.38 -9.98 8.54
CA ALA A 686 39.16 -9.85 9.78
C ALA A 686 40.43 -10.70 9.76
N ARG A 687 40.41 -11.87 9.11
CA ARG A 687 41.60 -12.69 8.82
C ARG A 687 42.54 -12.05 7.79
N GLY A 688 42.12 -10.99 7.11
CA GLY A 688 42.91 -10.36 6.05
C GLY A 688 43.03 -11.22 4.79
N LEU A 689 42.04 -12.06 4.50
CA LEU A 689 42.02 -12.86 3.28
C LEU A 689 42.04 -11.96 2.03
N PRO A 690 42.85 -12.27 1.01
CA PRO A 690 42.93 -11.47 -0.20
C PRO A 690 41.64 -11.56 -1.01
N LEU A 691 41.31 -10.48 -1.73
CA LEU A 691 40.14 -10.42 -2.61
C LEU A 691 40.58 -10.67 -4.05
N SER A 692 40.29 -11.86 -4.58
CA SER A 692 40.63 -12.21 -5.97
C SER A 692 39.78 -11.41 -6.98
N ALA A 693 40.24 -11.26 -8.22
CA ALA A 693 39.44 -10.56 -9.24
C ALA A 693 38.20 -11.39 -9.63
N GLY A 694 37.04 -10.76 -9.79
CA GLY A 694 35.79 -11.44 -10.12
C GLY A 694 34.56 -10.57 -9.86
N ARG A 695 33.43 -10.87 -10.52
CA ARG A 695 32.19 -10.10 -10.36
C ARG A 695 31.36 -10.62 -9.19
N ARG A 696 30.79 -9.71 -8.39
CA ARG A 696 30.08 -10.05 -7.15
C ARG A 696 28.80 -9.28 -7.07
N ILE A 697 27.69 -9.99 -6.91
CA ILE A 697 26.36 -9.38 -6.86
C ILE A 697 25.61 -9.97 -5.67
N VAL A 698 25.07 -9.10 -4.81
CA VAL A 698 24.17 -9.47 -3.72
C VAL A 698 22.82 -8.80 -3.92
N VAL A 699 21.74 -9.58 -4.01
CA VAL A 699 20.38 -9.05 -4.17
C VAL A 699 19.49 -9.59 -3.05
N PRO A 700 19.30 -8.80 -1.98
CA PRO A 700 18.35 -9.14 -0.93
C PRO A 700 16.92 -9.22 -1.45
N GLY A 701 16.12 -10.11 -0.87
CA GLY A 701 14.78 -10.42 -1.37
C GLY A 701 13.75 -9.29 -1.24
N SER A 702 14.00 -8.26 -0.42
CA SER A 702 13.08 -7.14 -0.22
C SER A 702 13.77 -5.93 0.44
N LEU A 703 13.17 -4.73 0.31
CA LEU A 703 13.66 -3.52 0.99
C LEU A 703 13.66 -3.65 2.53
N PRO A 704 12.66 -4.27 3.19
CA PRO A 704 12.73 -4.55 4.62
C PRO A 704 13.99 -5.34 5.03
N ILE A 705 14.37 -6.35 4.24
CA ILE A 705 15.59 -7.14 4.48
C ILE A 705 16.84 -6.26 4.33
N VAL A 706 16.90 -5.42 3.28
CA VAL A 706 18.01 -4.45 3.11
C VAL A 706 18.13 -3.54 4.33
N CYS A 707 17.00 -3.01 4.83
CA CYS A 707 16.96 -2.14 6.00
C CYS A 707 17.50 -2.86 7.26
N ASN A 708 17.12 -4.12 7.44
CA ASN A 708 17.59 -4.94 8.55
C ASN A 708 19.09 -5.26 8.46
N LEU A 709 19.59 -5.63 7.28
CA LEU A 709 21.03 -5.82 7.06
C LEU A 709 21.83 -4.53 7.30
N ARG A 710 21.27 -3.36 6.96
CA ARG A 710 21.86 -2.05 7.23
C ARG A 710 21.96 -1.78 8.73
N LYS A 711 20.91 -2.08 9.51
CA LYS A 711 20.92 -1.96 10.99
C LYS A 711 21.98 -2.84 11.64
N LEU A 712 22.24 -4.03 11.08
CA LEU A 712 23.30 -4.94 11.53
C LEU A 712 24.71 -4.56 11.04
N GLY A 713 24.84 -3.51 10.22
CA GLY A 713 26.11 -3.12 9.59
C GLY A 713 26.61 -4.10 8.53
N LEU A 714 25.78 -5.06 8.08
CA LEU A 714 26.18 -6.10 7.13
C LEU A 714 26.19 -5.60 5.68
N VAL A 715 25.39 -4.58 5.34
CA VAL A 715 25.46 -3.91 4.02
C VAL A 715 26.88 -3.38 3.75
N ASP A 716 27.51 -2.76 4.76
CA ASP A 716 28.87 -2.26 4.64
C ASP A 716 29.89 -3.40 4.50
N VAL A 717 29.63 -4.56 5.11
CA VAL A 717 30.47 -5.76 4.96
C VAL A 717 30.41 -6.30 3.54
N PHE A 718 29.22 -6.40 2.93
CA PHE A 718 29.07 -6.78 1.53
C PHE A 718 29.79 -5.78 0.61
N ALA A 719 29.62 -4.48 0.83
CA ALA A 719 30.26 -3.43 0.04
C ALA A 719 31.79 -3.49 0.14
N ARG A 720 32.35 -3.65 1.35
CA ARG A 720 33.80 -3.84 1.56
C ARG A 720 34.34 -5.12 0.94
N SER A 721 33.48 -6.12 0.76
CA SER A 721 33.77 -7.38 0.06
C SER A 721 33.63 -7.25 -1.46
N GLY A 722 33.37 -6.04 -1.99
CA GLY A 722 33.29 -5.78 -3.42
C GLY A 722 31.99 -6.22 -4.09
N TYR A 723 30.93 -6.50 -3.31
CA TYR A 723 29.62 -6.83 -3.86
C TYR A 723 28.90 -5.58 -4.39
N GLU A 724 28.41 -5.66 -5.63
CA GLU A 724 27.35 -4.79 -6.14
C GLU A 724 26.02 -5.18 -5.46
N GLN A 725 25.24 -4.18 -5.03
CA GLN A 725 23.90 -4.40 -4.46
C GLN A 725 22.82 -3.72 -5.30
N PRO A 726 22.32 -4.37 -6.38
CA PRO A 726 21.15 -3.92 -7.11
C PRO A 726 19.88 -3.83 -6.27
N ALA A 727 18.84 -3.24 -6.85
CA ALA A 727 17.52 -3.20 -6.22
C ALA A 727 16.91 -4.62 -6.09
N PRO A 728 16.06 -4.88 -5.09
CA PRO A 728 15.39 -6.17 -4.94
C PRO A 728 14.69 -6.60 -6.25
N SER A 729 15.14 -7.72 -6.81
CA SER A 729 14.68 -8.26 -8.09
C SER A 729 15.13 -9.72 -8.26
N CYS A 730 14.59 -10.41 -9.26
CA CYS A 730 15.07 -11.73 -9.67
C CYS A 730 16.53 -11.69 -10.16
N SER A 731 16.97 -10.58 -10.76
CA SER A 731 18.36 -10.37 -11.22
C SER A 731 18.87 -11.58 -12.07
N LEU A 732 20.07 -12.07 -11.79
CA LEU A 732 20.70 -13.20 -12.48
C LEU A 732 19.93 -14.52 -12.37
N CYS A 733 18.96 -14.66 -11.46
CA CYS A 733 18.16 -15.87 -11.31
C CYS A 733 17.43 -16.24 -12.62
N LEU A 734 16.97 -15.24 -13.36
CA LEU A 734 16.25 -15.42 -14.62
C LEU A 734 17.02 -14.86 -15.83
N GLY A 735 17.95 -13.92 -15.61
CA GLY A 735 18.84 -13.41 -16.67
C GLY A 735 18.12 -12.64 -17.78
N ILE A 736 17.00 -11.97 -17.47
CA ILE A 736 16.19 -11.20 -18.45
C ILE A 736 16.00 -9.72 -18.11
N GLY A 737 16.48 -9.28 -16.93
CA GLY A 737 16.39 -7.88 -16.49
C GLY A 737 17.67 -7.11 -16.77
N ALA A 738 18.01 -6.16 -15.88
CA ALA A 738 19.26 -5.40 -15.98
C ALA A 738 20.52 -6.27 -15.76
N ASP A 739 20.41 -7.37 -15.01
CA ASP A 739 21.51 -8.29 -14.77
C ASP A 739 21.41 -9.53 -15.66
N VAL A 740 22.45 -9.74 -16.47
CA VAL A 740 22.63 -10.92 -17.31
C VAL A 740 24.09 -11.36 -17.20
N ALA A 741 24.31 -12.66 -16.95
CA ALA A 741 25.65 -13.23 -16.87
C ALA A 741 26.31 -13.25 -18.25
N PRO A 742 27.60 -12.83 -18.39
CA PRO A 742 28.30 -12.85 -19.67
C PRO A 742 28.47 -14.27 -20.23
N SER A 743 28.43 -14.41 -21.56
CA SER A 743 28.66 -15.70 -22.23
C SER A 743 30.03 -16.28 -21.89
N GLY A 744 30.09 -17.59 -21.62
CA GLY A 744 31.31 -18.32 -21.33
C GLY A 744 31.80 -18.21 -19.88
N THR A 745 31.13 -17.44 -19.04
CA THR A 745 31.52 -17.26 -17.63
C THR A 745 30.91 -18.33 -16.71
N LYS A 746 31.65 -18.71 -15.67
CA LYS A 746 31.22 -19.63 -14.61
C LYS A 746 30.83 -18.86 -13.36
N TRP A 747 29.67 -19.20 -12.81
CA TRP A 747 29.09 -18.54 -11.65
C TRP A 747 28.78 -19.53 -10.55
N LEU A 748 29.16 -19.19 -9.33
CA LEU A 748 28.63 -19.82 -8.12
C LEU A 748 27.44 -18.99 -7.62
N THR A 749 26.29 -19.61 -7.42
CA THR A 749 25.03 -18.89 -7.22
C THR A 749 24.14 -19.55 -6.18
N THR A 750 23.43 -18.74 -5.40
CA THR A 750 22.47 -19.23 -4.39
C THR A 750 21.04 -19.41 -4.93
N GLN A 751 20.83 -19.15 -6.22
CA GLN A 751 19.53 -19.31 -6.90
C GLN A 751 19.04 -20.76 -6.96
N ASN A 752 17.83 -20.99 -7.44
CA ASN A 752 17.17 -22.30 -7.46
C ASN A 752 17.42 -23.13 -8.74
N ARG A 753 17.71 -22.53 -9.89
CA ARG A 753 17.88 -23.23 -11.17
C ARG A 753 19.23 -22.92 -11.82
N ASN A 754 19.87 -23.94 -12.40
CA ASN A 754 21.12 -23.81 -13.14
C ASN A 754 21.05 -24.40 -14.57
N PHE A 755 19.86 -24.44 -15.17
CA PHE A 755 19.70 -24.91 -16.54
C PHE A 755 20.52 -24.09 -17.55
N GLU A 756 20.74 -24.67 -18.73
CA GLU A 756 21.46 -23.97 -19.80
C GLU A 756 20.80 -22.63 -20.14
N ASN A 757 21.63 -21.61 -20.34
CA ASN A 757 21.22 -20.24 -20.66
C ASN A 757 20.32 -19.56 -19.61
N ARG A 758 20.20 -20.12 -18.39
CA ARG A 758 19.30 -19.58 -17.35
C ARG A 758 19.73 -18.21 -16.82
N MET A 759 21.02 -18.01 -16.59
CA MET A 759 21.55 -16.72 -16.07
C MET A 759 21.91 -15.74 -17.20
N GLY A 760 21.93 -16.21 -18.44
CA GLY A 760 22.47 -15.51 -19.60
C GLY A 760 22.96 -16.53 -20.63
N LYS A 761 22.92 -16.15 -21.91
CA LYS A 761 23.31 -17.06 -23.00
C LYS A 761 24.76 -17.52 -22.83
N GLY A 762 24.97 -18.84 -22.77
CA GLY A 762 26.29 -19.46 -22.63
C GLY A 762 26.95 -19.31 -21.25
N ALA A 763 26.25 -18.79 -20.24
CA ALA A 763 26.74 -18.74 -18.86
C ALA A 763 26.49 -20.07 -18.13
N ILE A 764 27.41 -20.46 -17.27
CA ILE A 764 27.36 -21.70 -16.47
C ILE A 764 27.11 -21.33 -15.01
N GLY A 765 26.08 -21.88 -14.39
CA GLY A 765 25.75 -21.65 -12.98
C GLY A 765 25.86 -22.91 -12.12
N TYR A 766 26.47 -22.80 -10.94
CA TYR A 766 26.52 -23.87 -9.93
C TYR A 766 25.75 -23.43 -8.70
N LEU A 767 24.85 -24.28 -8.19
CA LEU A 767 24.01 -23.89 -7.05
C LEU A 767 24.66 -24.25 -5.72
N CYS A 768 24.61 -23.37 -4.73
CA CYS A 768 25.07 -23.66 -3.37
C CYS A 768 24.30 -22.84 -2.32
N SER A 769 24.62 -23.00 -1.05
CA SER A 769 24.15 -22.12 0.02
C SER A 769 24.90 -20.79 0.05
N ALA A 770 24.30 -19.78 0.68
CA ALA A 770 24.93 -18.46 0.83
C ALA A 770 26.22 -18.52 1.66
N ALA A 771 26.31 -19.47 2.60
CA ALA A 771 27.54 -19.72 3.35
C ALA A 771 28.69 -20.15 2.44
N VAL A 772 28.46 -21.13 1.55
CA VAL A 772 29.46 -21.60 0.58
C VAL A 772 29.83 -20.50 -0.41
N ALA A 773 28.85 -19.73 -0.91
CA ALA A 773 29.09 -18.61 -1.81
C ALA A 773 29.94 -17.51 -1.13
N ALA A 774 29.64 -17.18 0.12
CA ALA A 774 30.40 -16.21 0.91
C ALA A 774 31.82 -16.69 1.20
N ALA A 775 32.04 -17.96 1.56
CA ALA A 775 33.39 -18.49 1.77
C ALA A 775 34.22 -18.50 0.49
N SER A 776 33.61 -18.90 -0.63
CA SER A 776 34.25 -18.98 -1.94
C SER A 776 34.62 -17.61 -2.54
N PHE A 777 34.14 -16.51 -1.94
CA PHE A 777 34.32 -15.18 -2.51
C PHE A 777 35.75 -14.64 -2.49
N PHE A 778 36.53 -15.00 -1.47
CA PHE A 778 37.89 -14.50 -1.28
C PHE A 778 38.81 -15.02 -2.39
N SER A 779 38.74 -16.33 -2.66
CA SER A 779 39.54 -17.03 -3.66
C SER A 779 38.93 -17.02 -5.07
N MET A 780 37.64 -16.69 -5.20
CA MET A 780 36.84 -16.93 -6.41
C MET A 780 36.89 -18.41 -6.85
N ALA A 781 37.05 -19.32 -5.88
CA ALA A 781 37.09 -20.76 -6.09
C ALA A 781 36.29 -21.46 -4.99
N LEU A 782 35.69 -22.61 -5.31
CA LEU A 782 34.82 -23.34 -4.39
C LEU A 782 35.56 -23.65 -3.09
N THR A 783 35.05 -23.12 -1.99
CA THR A 783 35.68 -23.16 -0.68
C THR A 783 34.68 -23.68 0.35
N ASP A 784 35.15 -24.56 1.23
CA ASP A 784 34.36 -25.05 2.36
C ASP A 784 34.20 -23.93 3.40
N PRO A 785 32.97 -23.61 3.85
CA PRO A 785 32.76 -22.54 4.81
C PRO A 785 33.24 -22.89 6.24
N SER A 786 33.53 -24.16 6.54
CA SER A 786 33.81 -24.63 7.91
C SER A 786 34.92 -23.84 8.62
N GLU A 787 36.04 -23.57 7.92
CA GLU A 787 37.16 -22.84 8.53
C GLU A 787 36.82 -21.42 8.96
N LEU A 788 35.91 -20.73 8.25
CA LEU A 788 35.45 -19.38 8.58
C LEU A 788 34.30 -19.39 9.59
N LEU A 789 33.53 -20.48 9.63
CA LEU A 789 32.48 -20.68 10.61
C LEU A 789 33.05 -20.89 12.02
N ASP A 790 34.26 -21.45 12.15
CA ASP A 790 34.95 -21.59 13.44
C ASP A 790 35.22 -20.25 14.14
N ASP A 791 35.28 -19.14 13.38
CA ASP A 791 35.46 -17.78 13.91
C ASP A 791 34.14 -17.10 14.30
N ILE A 792 33.00 -17.73 14.01
CA ILE A 792 31.67 -17.16 14.22
C ILE A 792 30.98 -17.95 15.33
N SER A 793 30.61 -17.27 16.40
CA SER A 793 29.84 -17.94 17.46
C SER A 793 28.38 -18.10 17.05
N SER A 794 27.77 -19.24 17.42
CA SER A 794 26.33 -19.45 17.24
C SER A 794 25.50 -18.36 17.95
N ASP A 795 25.98 -17.84 19.09
CA ASP A 795 25.28 -16.81 19.86
C ASP A 795 25.27 -15.48 19.10
N GLU A 796 26.39 -15.07 18.48
CA GLU A 796 26.47 -13.88 17.64
C GLU A 796 25.50 -13.93 16.45
N TYR A 797 25.39 -15.10 15.80
CA TYR A 797 24.41 -15.30 14.74
C TYR A 797 22.98 -15.12 15.26
N GLN A 798 22.63 -15.78 16.38
CA GLN A 798 21.30 -15.65 16.97
C GLN A 798 21.00 -14.23 17.47
N ASP A 799 21.97 -13.52 18.03
CA ASP A 799 21.85 -12.13 18.44
C ASP A 799 21.54 -11.21 17.26
N CYS A 800 22.22 -11.40 16.12
CA CYS A 800 21.91 -10.67 14.89
C CYS A 800 20.46 -10.93 14.45
N LEU A 801 20.00 -12.19 14.47
CA LEU A 801 18.63 -12.54 14.11
C LEU A 801 17.60 -11.95 15.09
N MET A 802 17.89 -11.93 16.39
CA MET A 802 17.00 -11.36 17.41
C MET A 802 16.85 -9.84 17.28
N GLN A 803 17.92 -9.12 16.91
CA GLN A 803 17.89 -7.67 16.70
C GLN A 803 16.97 -7.24 15.55
N ILE A 804 16.93 -8.03 14.47
CA ILE A 804 16.10 -7.73 13.28
C ILE A 804 14.71 -8.36 13.35
N SER A 805 14.47 -9.27 14.31
CA SER A 805 13.27 -10.09 14.39
C SER A 805 12.75 -10.27 15.82
N SER A 806 12.67 -9.18 16.60
CA SER A 806 12.27 -9.24 18.01
C SER A 806 10.88 -9.82 18.28
N SER A 807 10.01 -9.95 17.26
CA SER A 807 8.68 -10.55 17.38
C SER A 807 8.42 -11.80 16.51
N LYS A 808 9.17 -12.08 15.43
CA LYS A 808 8.83 -13.14 14.45
C LYS A 808 9.61 -14.46 14.57
N ARG A 809 10.64 -14.54 15.42
CA ARG A 809 11.60 -15.67 15.42
C ARG A 809 11.88 -16.31 16.77
N LYS A 810 10.99 -16.17 17.77
CA LYS A 810 11.12 -17.00 18.98
C LYS A 810 10.89 -18.47 18.61
N ILE A 811 11.98 -19.23 18.51
CA ILE A 811 11.96 -20.70 18.50
C ILE A 811 11.59 -21.13 19.91
N THR A 812 10.30 -21.16 20.20
CA THR A 812 9.80 -21.70 21.47
C THR A 812 9.81 -23.21 21.39
N THR A 813 10.68 -23.86 22.17
CA THR A 813 10.71 -25.31 22.35
C THR A 813 9.57 -25.83 23.23
N SER A 814 8.74 -24.96 23.79
CA SER A 814 7.55 -25.32 24.55
C SER A 814 6.34 -25.45 23.63
N SER A 815 5.94 -26.70 23.36
CA SER A 815 4.65 -27.04 22.73
C SER A 815 3.50 -26.85 23.72
N GLU A 816 3.26 -25.64 24.22
CA GLU A 816 1.93 -25.32 24.74
C GLU A 816 0.97 -25.42 23.54
N GLY A 817 0.04 -26.37 23.60
CA GLY A 817 -0.55 -27.01 22.42
C GLY A 817 -1.14 -26.04 21.40
N LEU A 818 -0.54 -25.99 20.20
CA LEU A 818 -1.13 -25.35 19.03
C LEU A 818 -2.52 -25.96 18.79
N GLN A 819 -3.55 -25.12 18.75
CA GLN A 819 -4.91 -25.58 18.55
C GLN A 819 -5.16 -25.84 17.06
N TYR A 820 -5.22 -27.11 16.69
CA TYR A 820 -5.61 -27.51 15.34
C TYR A 820 -7.12 -27.39 15.15
N SER A 821 -7.51 -26.98 13.95
CA SER A 821 -8.89 -26.95 13.47
C SER A 821 -9.14 -28.08 12.48
N GLU A 822 -10.40 -28.43 12.27
CA GLU A 822 -10.85 -29.34 11.22
C GLU A 822 -11.57 -28.59 10.10
N PRO A 823 -11.43 -29.02 8.84
CA PRO A 823 -12.01 -28.31 7.71
C PRO A 823 -13.53 -28.31 7.77
N ARG A 824 -14.13 -27.20 7.34
CA ARG A 824 -15.57 -27.13 7.11
C ARG A 824 -15.90 -27.87 5.82
N LEU A 825 -16.62 -28.98 5.92
CA LEU A 825 -17.24 -29.63 4.77
C LEU A 825 -18.66 -29.10 4.63
N SER A 826 -18.87 -28.29 3.61
CA SER A 826 -20.19 -27.76 3.28
C SER A 826 -21.10 -28.93 2.88
N GLY A 827 -22.06 -29.30 3.72
CA GLY A 827 -23.20 -30.11 3.27
C GLY A 827 -24.00 -29.26 2.29
N CYS A 828 -23.72 -29.37 1.00
CA CYS A 828 -24.40 -28.56 0.00
C CYS A 828 -25.89 -28.96 -0.09
N VAL A 829 -26.76 -28.09 0.41
CA VAL A 829 -27.87 -27.66 -0.43
C VAL A 829 -27.19 -27.14 -1.68
N VAL A 830 -27.37 -27.83 -2.81
CA VAL A 830 -27.12 -27.25 -4.12
C VAL A 830 -27.92 -25.96 -4.10
N ALA A 831 -27.29 -24.82 -3.82
CA ALA A 831 -27.87 -23.55 -4.24
C ALA A 831 -28.12 -23.80 -5.72
N PRO A 832 -29.39 -23.82 -6.17
CA PRO A 832 -29.67 -24.04 -7.57
C PRO A 832 -28.76 -23.06 -8.29
N LEU A 833 -28.05 -23.52 -9.32
CA LEU A 833 -27.59 -22.60 -10.35
C LEU A 833 -28.73 -21.59 -10.51
N PRO A 834 -28.51 -20.26 -10.34
CA PRO A 834 -29.57 -19.31 -10.64
C PRO A 834 -30.13 -19.78 -11.98
N SER A 835 -31.44 -20.04 -12.05
CA SER A 835 -32.06 -20.87 -13.08
C SER A 835 -31.97 -20.30 -14.50
N HIS A 836 -31.13 -19.29 -14.68
CA HIS A 836 -30.74 -18.63 -15.90
C HIS A 836 -29.26 -18.86 -16.31
N ALA A 837 -28.41 -19.50 -15.49
CA ALA A 837 -26.98 -19.67 -15.77
C ALA A 837 -26.59 -21.04 -16.39
N MET A 838 -27.56 -21.90 -16.72
CA MET A 838 -27.34 -22.94 -17.73
C MET A 838 -28.04 -22.48 -18.99
N VAL A 839 -27.28 -21.80 -19.87
CA VAL A 839 -27.59 -21.81 -21.29
C VAL A 839 -27.85 -23.27 -21.64
N LYS A 840 -29.04 -23.58 -22.19
CA LYS A 840 -29.29 -24.89 -22.80
C LYS A 840 -28.04 -25.22 -23.61
N PRO A 841 -27.33 -26.34 -23.34
CA PRO A 841 -26.12 -26.66 -24.07
C PRO A 841 -26.44 -26.49 -25.55
N PRO A 842 -25.60 -25.80 -26.34
CA PRO A 842 -25.82 -25.69 -27.77
C PRO A 842 -26.12 -27.11 -28.29
N PRO A 843 -27.09 -27.25 -29.21
CA PRO A 843 -27.53 -28.57 -29.66
C PRO A 843 -26.30 -29.42 -30.00
N ARG A 844 -26.20 -30.63 -29.43
CA ARG A 844 -25.07 -31.57 -29.57
C ARG A 844 -24.62 -31.63 -31.02
N GLN A 845 -23.62 -30.84 -31.39
CA GLN A 845 -22.91 -30.98 -32.64
C GLN A 845 -21.80 -32.00 -32.36
N ALA A 846 -21.77 -33.09 -33.13
CA ALA A 846 -20.80 -34.16 -32.94
C ALA A 846 -19.38 -33.60 -33.09
N TYR A 847 -18.47 -33.98 -32.19
CA TYR A 847 -17.08 -33.58 -32.31
C TYR A 847 -16.47 -34.34 -33.49
N PRO A 848 -15.87 -33.67 -34.49
CA PRO A 848 -15.24 -34.38 -35.60
C PRO A 848 -14.07 -35.21 -35.06
N ALA A 849 -14.06 -36.51 -35.39
CA ALA A 849 -12.96 -37.39 -35.02
C ALA A 849 -11.63 -36.86 -35.55
N VAL A 850 -10.60 -36.84 -34.70
CA VAL A 850 -9.26 -36.41 -35.09
C VAL A 850 -8.57 -37.57 -35.79
N GLN A 851 -8.30 -37.42 -37.09
CA GLN A 851 -7.49 -38.38 -37.87
C GLN A 851 -6.13 -37.76 -38.19
N SER A 852 -5.05 -38.42 -37.81
CA SER A 852 -3.69 -37.93 -38.04
C SER A 852 -2.66 -39.06 -37.96
N ARG A 853 -1.37 -38.70 -38.08
CA ARG A 853 -0.26 -39.59 -37.77
C ARG A 853 0.41 -39.23 -36.45
N VAL A 854 0.94 -40.26 -35.78
CA VAL A 854 1.65 -40.14 -34.52
C VAL A 854 3.04 -39.50 -34.72
N TYR A 855 3.38 -38.52 -33.89
CA TYR A 855 4.76 -38.12 -33.62
C TYR A 855 5.13 -38.58 -32.20
N GLN A 856 6.09 -39.50 -32.10
CA GLN A 856 6.50 -40.04 -30.81
C GLN A 856 7.54 -39.15 -30.12
N LEU A 857 7.34 -38.90 -28.82
CA LEU A 857 8.29 -38.26 -27.92
C LEU A 857 8.55 -39.16 -26.70
N GLY A 858 9.66 -38.92 -25.99
CA GLY A 858 10.06 -39.69 -24.82
C GLY A 858 9.34 -39.29 -23.53
N ASP A 859 9.88 -39.75 -22.40
CA ASP A 859 9.49 -39.26 -21.07
C ASP A 859 10.00 -37.82 -20.84
N PHE A 860 9.42 -37.12 -19.86
CA PHE A 860 9.92 -35.85 -19.32
C PHE A 860 10.18 -34.74 -20.36
N VAL A 861 9.26 -34.58 -21.31
CA VAL A 861 9.25 -33.41 -22.21
C VAL A 861 8.97 -32.16 -21.37
N ASP A 862 9.93 -31.25 -21.29
CA ASP A 862 9.92 -30.12 -20.37
C ASP A 862 9.47 -28.82 -21.06
N THR A 863 8.75 -27.95 -20.36
CA THR A 863 8.27 -26.69 -20.93
C THR A 863 9.40 -25.71 -21.22
N ASP A 864 10.50 -25.73 -20.46
CA ASP A 864 11.55 -24.72 -20.52
C ASP A 864 13.00 -25.17 -20.29
N ALA A 865 13.28 -26.43 -19.99
CA ALA A 865 14.64 -26.94 -19.81
C ALA A 865 15.14 -27.78 -21.00
N VAL A 866 16.39 -27.57 -21.39
CA VAL A 866 17.15 -28.48 -22.27
C VAL A 866 18.15 -29.23 -21.40
N ARG A 867 18.13 -30.57 -21.42
CA ARG A 867 19.14 -31.38 -20.71
C ARG A 867 20.23 -31.79 -21.69
N SER A 868 21.46 -31.34 -21.47
CA SER A 868 22.65 -31.80 -22.19
C SER A 868 23.17 -33.08 -21.52
N THR A 869 23.11 -34.22 -22.22
CA THR A 869 23.83 -35.45 -21.85
C THR A 869 25.31 -35.29 -22.21
N SER A 870 26.00 -34.34 -21.59
CA SER A 870 27.46 -34.26 -21.69
C SER A 870 28.10 -34.84 -20.44
N ARG A 871 28.10 -36.17 -20.34
CA ARG A 871 29.13 -37.00 -19.69
C ARG A 871 28.87 -38.49 -19.93
N ASP A 872 29.95 -39.20 -20.24
CA ASP A 872 30.08 -40.63 -20.55
C ASP A 872 29.63 -41.58 -19.41
N VAL A 873 28.37 -41.49 -18.98
CA VAL A 873 27.76 -42.45 -18.07
C VAL A 873 26.54 -43.03 -18.77
N GLU A 874 26.73 -44.19 -19.42
CA GLU A 874 25.64 -45.06 -19.87
C GLU A 874 24.89 -45.58 -18.63
N LEU A 875 23.93 -44.80 -18.13
CA LEU A 875 22.84 -45.32 -17.30
C LEU A 875 21.72 -45.75 -18.26
N PRO A 876 21.37 -47.06 -18.32
CA PRO A 876 20.29 -47.51 -19.19
C PRO A 876 18.96 -46.87 -18.76
N GLY A 877 18.32 -46.12 -19.66
CA GLY A 877 16.97 -45.59 -19.49
C GLY A 877 16.84 -44.11 -19.09
N THR A 878 17.91 -43.31 -19.19
CA THR A 878 17.88 -41.86 -18.84
C THR A 878 18.11 -40.92 -20.04
N ASP A 879 17.77 -41.38 -21.24
CA ASP A 879 18.01 -40.61 -22.46
C ASP A 879 16.88 -39.61 -22.78
N VAL A 880 17.27 -38.35 -22.59
CA VAL A 880 16.88 -37.10 -23.27
C VAL A 880 15.55 -36.41 -22.92
N GLU A 881 15.67 -35.20 -22.33
CA GLU A 881 14.54 -34.33 -21.98
C GLU A 881 14.48 -33.08 -22.87
N VAL A 882 13.30 -32.86 -23.45
CA VAL A 882 13.01 -32.06 -24.64
C VAL A 882 12.39 -30.72 -24.25
N GLN A 883 12.98 -29.57 -24.62
CA GLN A 883 12.38 -28.26 -24.34
C GLN A 883 11.27 -27.88 -25.33
N ILE A 884 10.03 -27.63 -24.84
CA ILE A 884 8.89 -27.17 -25.65
C ILE A 884 9.11 -25.77 -26.24
N ILE A 885 9.45 -24.77 -25.41
CA ILE A 885 9.59 -23.37 -25.86
C ILE A 885 10.69 -22.59 -25.11
N PRO A 886 11.59 -21.88 -25.81
CA PRO A 886 12.58 -21.01 -25.17
C PRO A 886 11.97 -19.73 -24.56
N ALA A 887 12.50 -19.26 -23.43
CA ALA A 887 11.97 -18.09 -22.72
C ALA A 887 11.94 -16.81 -23.57
N LYS A 888 12.94 -16.63 -24.44
CA LYS A 888 13.03 -15.49 -25.35
C LYS A 888 11.88 -15.45 -26.36
N ALA A 889 11.44 -16.61 -26.85
CA ALA A 889 10.30 -16.70 -27.78
C ALA A 889 8.99 -16.26 -27.11
N CYS A 890 8.79 -16.61 -25.83
CA CYS A 890 7.62 -16.19 -25.05
C CYS A 890 7.46 -14.65 -24.97
N LEU A 891 8.57 -13.91 -24.95
CA LEU A 891 8.56 -12.44 -24.90
C LEU A 891 8.47 -11.79 -26.29
N GLY A 892 8.90 -12.50 -27.34
CA GLY A 892 9.02 -11.98 -28.71
C GLY A 892 7.85 -12.31 -29.64
N SER A 893 7.09 -13.37 -29.37
CA SER A 893 6.07 -13.89 -30.28
C SER A 893 4.67 -13.31 -30.01
N PRO A 894 4.07 -12.55 -30.95
CA PRO A 894 2.76 -11.90 -30.74
C PRO A 894 1.55 -12.85 -30.89
N SER A 895 1.69 -13.95 -31.62
CA SER A 895 0.61 -14.90 -31.92
C SER A 895 0.98 -16.36 -31.60
N ASP A 896 -0.02 -17.23 -31.55
CA ASP A 896 0.20 -18.66 -31.29
C ASP A 896 0.98 -19.32 -32.45
N GLU A 897 0.74 -18.89 -33.69
CA GLU A 897 1.48 -19.35 -34.88
C GLU A 897 2.96 -18.99 -34.78
N THR A 898 3.27 -17.74 -34.41
CA THR A 898 4.66 -17.31 -34.20
C THR A 898 5.32 -17.98 -32.99
N LEU A 899 4.55 -18.45 -32.00
CA LEU A 899 5.07 -19.31 -30.93
C LEU A 899 5.36 -20.71 -31.46
N GLY A 900 4.48 -21.24 -32.32
CA GLY A 900 4.63 -22.55 -32.96
C GLY A 900 5.90 -22.66 -33.81
N ASP A 901 6.35 -21.57 -34.43
CA ASP A 901 7.60 -21.52 -35.20
C ASP A 901 8.85 -21.82 -34.37
N HIS A 902 8.77 -21.60 -33.05
CA HIS A 902 9.82 -21.85 -32.06
C HIS A 902 9.60 -23.14 -31.26
N CYS A 903 8.55 -23.92 -31.56
CA CYS A 903 8.23 -25.14 -30.82
C CYS A 903 9.26 -26.24 -31.09
N LEU A 904 9.86 -26.77 -30.02
CA LEU A 904 10.98 -27.73 -30.06
C LEU A 904 12.19 -27.27 -30.88
N GLU A 905 12.37 -25.94 -31.08
CA GLU A 905 13.36 -25.43 -32.04
C GLU A 905 14.80 -25.81 -31.72
N ILE A 906 15.15 -25.92 -30.43
CA ILE A 906 16.53 -26.19 -29.99
C ILE A 906 16.83 -27.69 -30.05
N TYR A 907 15.87 -28.52 -29.69
CA TYR A 907 16.09 -29.95 -29.45
C TYR A 907 15.73 -30.84 -30.65
N LYS A 908 14.58 -30.59 -31.28
CA LYS A 908 14.08 -31.35 -32.45
C LYS A 908 13.74 -30.38 -33.58
N PRO A 909 14.73 -29.80 -34.28
CA PRO A 909 14.49 -28.83 -35.34
C PRO A 909 13.53 -29.32 -36.43
N GLU A 910 13.51 -30.64 -36.68
CA GLU A 910 12.68 -31.35 -37.64
C GLU A 910 11.22 -31.56 -37.19
N PHE A 911 10.92 -31.38 -35.90
CA PHE A 911 9.58 -31.58 -35.34
C PHE A 911 8.54 -30.74 -36.06
N ARG A 912 8.83 -29.45 -36.25
CA ARG A 912 7.91 -28.48 -36.83
C ARG A 912 7.52 -28.85 -38.27
N ASP A 913 8.50 -29.29 -39.06
CA ASP A 913 8.26 -29.70 -40.43
C ASP A 913 7.48 -31.02 -40.48
N SER A 914 7.73 -31.94 -39.55
CA SER A 914 6.99 -33.19 -39.43
C SER A 914 5.51 -32.96 -39.09
N VAL A 915 5.22 -32.04 -38.17
CA VAL A 915 3.85 -31.66 -37.79
C VAL A 915 3.12 -31.00 -38.96
N ARG A 916 3.78 -30.07 -39.66
CA ARG A 916 3.23 -29.43 -40.88
C ARG A 916 2.97 -30.44 -42.01
N ASN A 917 3.71 -31.54 -42.03
CA ASN A 917 3.52 -32.67 -42.95
C ASN A 917 2.53 -33.73 -42.44
N GLY A 918 1.72 -33.43 -41.41
CA GLY A 918 0.58 -34.23 -41.00
C GLY A 918 0.80 -35.18 -39.81
N LEU A 919 1.94 -35.11 -39.12
CA LEU A 919 2.15 -35.82 -37.84
C LEU A 919 1.66 -34.94 -36.69
N ALA A 920 0.33 -34.75 -36.59
CA ALA A 920 -0.27 -33.76 -35.71
C ALA A 920 -0.81 -34.33 -34.38
N VAL A 921 -0.56 -35.61 -34.07
CA VAL A 921 -0.87 -36.21 -32.76
C VAL A 921 0.43 -36.62 -32.08
N VAL A 922 0.72 -36.05 -30.91
CA VAL A 922 1.91 -36.40 -30.13
C VAL A 922 1.58 -37.57 -29.22
N VAL A 923 2.42 -38.61 -29.22
CA VAL A 923 2.38 -39.71 -28.24
C VAL A 923 3.67 -39.67 -27.43
N ALA A 924 3.55 -39.47 -26.13
CA ALA A 924 4.69 -39.22 -25.24
C ALA A 924 4.68 -40.11 -23.99
N GLY A 925 5.82 -40.14 -23.30
CA GLY A 925 6.02 -40.91 -22.10
C GLY A 925 5.39 -40.31 -20.84
N LYS A 926 6.08 -40.47 -19.70
CA LYS A 926 5.69 -39.93 -18.38
C LYS A 926 6.01 -38.45 -18.27
N ALA A 927 5.22 -37.74 -17.45
CA ALA A 927 5.44 -36.34 -17.05
C ALA A 927 5.58 -35.35 -18.22
N PHE A 928 4.77 -35.50 -19.27
CA PHE A 928 4.77 -34.57 -20.40
C PHE A 928 4.39 -33.15 -19.96
N GLY A 929 5.20 -32.17 -20.35
CA GLY A 929 5.06 -30.78 -19.97
C GLY A 929 5.53 -30.47 -18.54
N CYS A 930 6.47 -31.24 -17.98
CA CYS A 930 7.09 -30.91 -16.70
C CYS A 930 7.85 -29.57 -16.78
N GLY A 931 8.20 -28.97 -15.64
CA GLY A 931 8.96 -27.71 -15.61
C GLY A 931 8.11 -26.46 -15.33
N SER A 932 8.43 -25.34 -15.97
CA SER A 932 7.79 -24.04 -15.71
C SER A 932 6.30 -23.99 -16.08
N SER A 933 5.54 -23.14 -15.39
CA SER A 933 4.10 -22.91 -15.60
C SER A 933 3.71 -22.16 -16.89
N ARG A 934 4.58 -22.14 -17.91
CA ARG A 934 4.42 -21.33 -19.12
C ARG A 934 3.23 -21.83 -19.95
N GLU A 935 2.19 -21.01 -20.06
CA GLU A 935 1.03 -21.31 -20.93
C GLU A 935 1.44 -21.27 -22.41
N GLU A 936 2.48 -20.50 -22.73
CA GLU A 936 3.09 -20.39 -24.06
C GLU A 936 3.55 -21.75 -24.61
N ALA A 937 3.94 -22.69 -23.75
CA ALA A 937 4.36 -24.03 -24.19
C ALA A 937 3.18 -24.80 -24.82
N ALA A 938 2.01 -24.79 -24.17
CA ALA A 938 0.80 -25.40 -24.73
C ALA A 938 0.31 -24.64 -25.98
N ARG A 939 0.38 -23.30 -25.95
CA ARG A 939 0.03 -22.45 -27.10
C ARG A 939 0.95 -22.68 -28.30
N ALA A 940 2.24 -22.93 -28.09
CA ALA A 940 3.19 -23.23 -29.16
C ALA A 940 2.83 -24.55 -29.88
N LEU A 941 2.48 -25.61 -29.14
CA LEU A 941 2.02 -26.86 -29.74
C LEU A 941 0.73 -26.65 -30.55
N LYS A 942 -0.24 -25.93 -29.96
CA LYS A 942 -1.51 -25.61 -30.64
C LYS A 942 -1.29 -24.77 -31.90
N GLY A 943 -0.45 -23.73 -31.82
CA GLY A 943 -0.12 -22.83 -32.91
C GLY A 943 0.69 -23.46 -34.04
N LEU A 944 1.50 -24.48 -33.72
CA LEU A 944 2.18 -25.32 -34.73
C LEU A 944 1.20 -26.23 -35.49
N GLY A 945 0.04 -26.55 -34.89
CA GLY A 945 -1.01 -27.35 -35.51
C GLY A 945 -1.24 -28.72 -34.87
N ILE A 946 -0.63 -29.02 -33.72
CA ILE A 946 -0.91 -30.26 -32.97
C ILE A 946 -2.40 -30.30 -32.58
N LYS A 947 -3.03 -31.45 -32.81
CA LYS A 947 -4.45 -31.70 -32.55
C LYS A 947 -4.70 -32.35 -31.19
N CYS A 948 -3.80 -33.23 -30.75
CA CYS A 948 -3.89 -33.92 -29.47
C CYS A 948 -2.50 -34.32 -28.98
N VAL A 949 -2.33 -34.33 -27.66
CA VAL A 949 -1.21 -35.01 -27.01
C VAL A 949 -1.77 -36.16 -26.19
N ILE A 950 -1.19 -37.34 -26.35
CA ILE A 950 -1.47 -38.54 -25.56
C ILE A 950 -0.20 -38.88 -24.80
N ALA A 951 -0.27 -39.04 -23.48
CA ALA A 951 0.89 -39.33 -22.66
C ALA A 951 0.58 -40.32 -21.53
N ARG A 952 1.60 -40.97 -20.97
CA ARG A 952 1.44 -41.81 -19.76
C ARG A 952 1.02 -40.99 -18.55
N SER A 953 1.56 -39.79 -18.46
CA SER A 953 1.13 -38.78 -17.49
C SER A 953 1.51 -37.40 -18.00
N PHE A 954 0.75 -36.40 -17.57
CA PHE A 954 1.04 -34.99 -17.82
C PHE A 954 1.38 -34.29 -16.53
N SER A 955 2.23 -33.27 -16.62
CA SER A 955 2.39 -32.38 -15.48
C SER A 955 1.07 -31.67 -15.14
N TYR A 956 0.82 -31.46 -13.85
CA TYR A 956 -0.43 -30.89 -13.35
C TYR A 956 -0.73 -29.52 -13.98
N ILE A 957 0.27 -28.65 -14.06
CA ILE A 957 0.11 -27.29 -14.58
C ILE A 957 -0.04 -27.29 -16.11
N PHE A 958 0.72 -28.14 -16.80
CA PHE A 958 0.70 -28.16 -18.26
C PHE A 958 -0.60 -28.73 -18.81
N SER A 959 -1.12 -29.82 -18.22
CA SER A 959 -2.44 -30.36 -18.56
C SER A 959 -3.55 -29.32 -18.36
N ARG A 960 -3.48 -28.52 -17.30
CA ARG A 960 -4.37 -27.37 -17.08
C ARG A 960 -4.25 -26.31 -18.18
N ASN A 961 -3.03 -25.96 -18.59
CA ASN A 961 -2.81 -25.00 -19.68
C ASN A 961 -3.39 -25.51 -21.00
N MET A 962 -3.24 -26.80 -21.31
CA MET A 962 -3.86 -27.42 -22.49
C MET A 962 -5.39 -27.31 -22.45
N PHE A 963 -6.00 -27.65 -21.31
CA PHE A 963 -7.44 -27.48 -21.10
C PHE A 963 -7.89 -26.03 -21.30
N ASN A 964 -7.14 -25.06 -20.78
CA ASN A 964 -7.52 -23.64 -20.86
C ASN A 964 -7.65 -23.16 -22.29
N ILE A 965 -6.75 -23.63 -23.16
CA ILE A 965 -6.73 -23.29 -24.59
C ILE A 965 -7.55 -24.26 -25.44
N GLY A 966 -8.28 -25.20 -24.84
CA GLY A 966 -9.09 -26.19 -25.55
C GLY A 966 -8.27 -27.19 -26.37
N MET A 967 -7.02 -27.44 -25.99
CA MET A 967 -6.16 -28.45 -26.60
C MET A 967 -6.33 -29.78 -25.88
N LEU A 968 -6.57 -30.86 -26.64
CA LEU A 968 -6.90 -32.16 -26.07
C LEU A 968 -5.64 -32.86 -25.51
N ALA A 969 -5.69 -33.19 -24.21
CA ALA A 969 -4.67 -33.95 -23.49
C ALA A 969 -5.30 -35.25 -22.99
N ILE A 970 -4.79 -36.41 -23.40
CA ILE A 970 -5.34 -37.72 -23.03
C ILE A 970 -4.30 -38.53 -22.27
N THR A 971 -4.64 -38.97 -21.06
CA THR A 971 -3.76 -39.83 -20.27
C THR A 971 -4.11 -41.29 -20.55
N ILE A 972 -3.15 -42.07 -21.05
CA ILE A 972 -3.24 -43.53 -21.18
C ILE A 972 -1.98 -44.12 -20.57
N ASP A 973 -2.11 -45.02 -19.60
CA ASP A 973 -0.99 -45.78 -19.05
C ASP A 973 -1.18 -47.28 -19.36
N ALA A 974 -0.97 -47.63 -20.63
CA ALA A 974 -1.15 -48.99 -21.14
C ALA A 974 -0.02 -49.34 -22.11
N ASP A 975 0.79 -50.36 -21.79
CA ASP A 975 1.99 -50.70 -22.56
C ASP A 975 1.68 -51.13 -23.99
N ASP A 976 0.54 -51.81 -24.19
CA ASP A 976 0.04 -52.23 -25.49
C ASP A 976 -0.33 -51.04 -26.39
N PHE A 977 -0.87 -49.95 -25.83
CA PHE A 977 -1.11 -48.71 -26.56
C PHE A 977 0.19 -48.09 -27.09
N PHE A 978 1.22 -47.94 -26.23
CA PHE A 978 2.50 -47.36 -26.66
C PHE A 978 3.27 -48.25 -27.62
N ALA A 979 3.06 -49.57 -27.58
CA ALA A 979 3.61 -50.50 -28.56
C ALA A 979 2.94 -50.37 -29.94
N ALA A 980 1.66 -50.01 -29.99
CA ALA A 980 0.91 -49.83 -31.24
C ALA A 980 1.06 -48.41 -31.83
N ALA A 981 1.08 -47.38 -30.98
CA ALA A 981 1.10 -45.97 -31.36
C ALA A 981 2.54 -45.44 -31.58
N VAL A 982 3.25 -46.01 -32.55
CA VAL A 982 4.63 -45.63 -32.89
C VAL A 982 4.69 -44.50 -33.93
N HIS A 983 5.85 -43.85 -34.04
CA HIS A 983 6.05 -42.72 -34.96
C HIS A 983 5.60 -43.02 -36.40
N GLY A 984 4.73 -42.18 -36.95
CA GLY A 984 4.19 -42.28 -38.32
C GLY A 984 2.90 -43.09 -38.45
N GLU A 985 2.47 -43.83 -37.43
CA GLU A 985 1.25 -44.66 -37.47
C GLU A 985 -0.01 -43.80 -37.55
N GLN A 986 -1.04 -44.34 -38.21
CA GLN A 986 -2.35 -43.69 -38.30
C GLN A 986 -3.11 -43.85 -37.00
N ILE A 987 -3.64 -42.74 -36.48
CA ILE A 987 -4.40 -42.69 -35.23
C ILE A 987 -5.70 -41.94 -35.44
N THR A 988 -6.78 -42.47 -34.87
CA THR A 988 -8.10 -41.84 -34.82
C THR A 988 -8.53 -41.63 -33.38
N ILE A 989 -8.97 -40.42 -33.04
CA ILE A 989 -9.46 -40.05 -31.70
C ILE A 989 -10.91 -39.60 -31.83
N ASP A 990 -11.82 -40.34 -31.21
CA ASP A 990 -13.25 -40.01 -31.12
C ASP A 990 -13.55 -39.51 -29.70
N MET A 991 -13.89 -38.22 -29.59
CA MET A 991 -14.21 -37.60 -28.31
C MET A 991 -15.60 -37.93 -27.80
N ASP A 992 -16.57 -38.20 -28.68
CA ASP A 992 -17.94 -38.48 -28.26
C ASP A 992 -18.09 -39.94 -27.79
N GLN A 993 -17.27 -40.85 -28.33
CA GLN A 993 -17.15 -42.25 -27.86
C GLN A 993 -16.04 -42.44 -26.81
N GLU A 994 -15.26 -41.40 -26.52
CA GLU A 994 -14.09 -41.43 -25.65
C GLU A 994 -13.13 -42.59 -26.00
N ALA A 995 -12.85 -42.75 -27.30
CA ALA A 995 -12.10 -43.87 -27.84
C ALA A 995 -10.94 -43.43 -28.74
N ILE A 996 -9.79 -44.11 -28.62
CA ILE A 996 -8.62 -43.95 -29.48
C ILE A 996 -8.40 -45.25 -30.25
N SER A 997 -8.20 -45.18 -31.56
CA SER A 997 -7.95 -46.34 -32.41
C SER A 997 -6.65 -46.24 -33.19
N VAL A 998 -5.84 -47.30 -33.11
CA VAL A 998 -4.55 -47.47 -33.83
C VAL A 998 -4.44 -48.94 -34.23
N ASN A 999 -4.06 -49.24 -35.48
CA ASN A 999 -3.79 -50.61 -35.95
C ASN A 999 -4.87 -51.65 -35.58
N HIS A 1000 -6.15 -51.29 -35.75
CA HIS A 1000 -7.35 -52.11 -35.43
C HIS A 1000 -7.62 -52.38 -33.94
N HIS A 1001 -6.83 -51.81 -33.04
CA HIS A 1001 -7.07 -51.82 -31.61
C HIS A 1001 -7.71 -50.52 -31.15
N THR A 1002 -8.53 -50.59 -30.10
CA THR A 1002 -9.24 -49.44 -29.54
C THR A 1002 -9.03 -49.39 -28.03
N TRP A 1003 -8.66 -48.21 -27.53
CA TRP A 1003 -8.51 -47.92 -26.10
C TRP A 1003 -9.51 -46.84 -25.69
N ALA A 1004 -10.09 -46.99 -24.51
CA ALA A 1004 -10.98 -45.99 -23.94
C ALA A 1004 -10.17 -44.95 -23.16
N PHE A 1005 -10.65 -43.72 -23.15
CA PHE A 1005 -10.30 -42.69 -22.18
C PHE A 1005 -11.58 -42.15 -21.55
N ALA A 1006 -11.47 -41.23 -20.59
CA ALA A 1006 -12.64 -40.62 -19.97
C ALA A 1006 -12.43 -39.12 -19.82
N LEU A 1007 -13.47 -38.33 -20.12
CA LEU A 1007 -13.53 -36.90 -19.84
C LEU A 1007 -14.70 -36.62 -18.89
N GLY A 1008 -14.48 -35.80 -17.88
CA GLY A 1008 -15.57 -35.34 -17.01
C GLY A 1008 -16.58 -34.47 -17.76
N ASP A 1009 -17.81 -34.36 -17.27
CA ASP A 1009 -18.87 -33.52 -17.88
C ASP A 1009 -18.43 -32.06 -18.10
N ILE A 1010 -17.67 -31.50 -17.16
CA ILE A 1010 -17.11 -30.15 -17.26
C ILE A 1010 -16.07 -30.09 -18.37
N GLU A 1011 -15.22 -31.11 -18.49
CA GLU A 1011 -14.18 -31.16 -19.52
C GLU A 1011 -14.79 -31.26 -20.91
N HIS A 1012 -15.81 -32.10 -21.08
CA HIS A 1012 -16.65 -32.14 -22.28
C HIS A 1012 -17.22 -30.76 -22.63
N GLY A 1013 -17.82 -30.07 -21.65
CA GLY A 1013 -18.40 -28.75 -21.84
C GLY A 1013 -17.37 -27.71 -22.29
N VAL A 1014 -16.21 -27.66 -21.64
CA VAL A 1014 -15.16 -26.68 -21.92
C VAL A 1014 -14.46 -26.96 -23.25
N PHE A 1015 -14.17 -28.23 -23.57
CA PHE A 1015 -13.58 -28.57 -24.87
C PHE A 1015 -14.54 -28.28 -26.03
N ARG A 1016 -15.86 -28.49 -25.86
CA ARG A 1016 -16.89 -28.10 -26.85
C ARG A 1016 -17.01 -26.60 -27.04
N ALA A 1017 -16.80 -25.83 -25.98
CA ALA A 1017 -16.74 -24.38 -26.07
C ALA A 1017 -15.42 -23.85 -26.67
N GLY A 1018 -14.43 -24.71 -26.95
CA GLY A 1018 -13.12 -24.32 -27.50
C GLY A 1018 -12.10 -23.87 -26.45
N GLY A 1019 -12.32 -24.22 -25.18
CA GLY A 1019 -11.43 -23.90 -24.05
C GLY A 1019 -12.10 -23.01 -23.01
N LEU A 1020 -11.47 -22.93 -21.83
CA LEU A 1020 -12.02 -22.21 -20.67
C LEU A 1020 -12.16 -20.71 -20.98
N GLY A 1021 -11.21 -20.14 -21.71
CA GLY A 1021 -11.25 -18.72 -22.08
C GLY A 1021 -12.49 -18.34 -22.90
N VAL A 1022 -12.85 -19.16 -23.88
CA VAL A 1022 -14.02 -18.94 -24.74
C VAL A 1022 -15.33 -19.16 -23.97
N THR A 1023 -15.34 -20.16 -23.08
CA THR A 1023 -16.49 -20.44 -22.20
C THR A 1023 -16.83 -19.22 -21.33
N LEU A 1024 -15.81 -18.56 -20.75
CA LEU A 1024 -16.01 -17.37 -19.92
C LEU A 1024 -16.55 -16.16 -20.70
N HIS A 1025 -16.21 -16.03 -21.99
CA HIS A 1025 -16.73 -14.96 -22.85
C HIS A 1025 -18.25 -15.06 -23.05
N GLY A 1026 -18.79 -16.26 -23.24
CA GLY A 1026 -20.24 -16.47 -23.42
C GLY A 1026 -21.10 -16.17 -22.18
N HIS A 1027 -20.50 -16.15 -20.99
CA HIS A 1027 -21.20 -15.95 -19.71
C HIS A 1027 -20.98 -14.56 -19.08
N SER A 1028 -20.13 -13.70 -19.70
CA SER A 1028 -19.75 -12.43 -19.07
C SER A 1028 -20.89 -11.43 -18.98
N GLU A 1029 -21.80 -11.37 -19.96
CA GLU A 1029 -22.94 -10.44 -19.93
C GLU A 1029 -23.90 -10.75 -18.75
N GLU A 1030 -24.10 -12.02 -18.43
CA GLU A 1030 -24.94 -12.47 -17.30
C GLU A 1030 -24.25 -12.28 -15.94
N LEU A 1031 -22.94 -12.51 -15.85
CA LEU A 1031 -22.16 -12.31 -14.62
C LEU A 1031 -21.99 -10.82 -14.27
N SER A 1032 -21.91 -9.94 -15.27
CA SER A 1032 -21.90 -8.49 -15.06
C SER A 1032 -23.24 -7.93 -14.58
N ALA A 1033 -24.37 -8.56 -14.94
CA ALA A 1033 -25.71 -8.13 -14.54
C ALA A 1033 -26.08 -8.49 -13.08
N GLN A 1034 -25.40 -9.46 -12.47
CA GLN A 1034 -25.67 -9.94 -11.10
C GLN A 1034 -24.83 -9.27 -10.00
N GLN A 1035 -23.96 -8.30 -10.36
CA GLN A 1035 -23.00 -7.70 -9.42
C GLN A 1035 -23.11 -6.18 -9.29
N GLU A 1036 -24.30 -5.60 -9.51
CA GLU A 1036 -24.53 -4.27 -8.94
C GLU A 1036 -24.53 -4.39 -7.40
N PRO A 1037 -23.88 -3.46 -6.66
CA PRO A 1037 -23.70 -3.55 -5.19
C PRO A 1037 -24.99 -3.61 -4.36
N THR A 1038 -26.16 -3.54 -5.00
CA THR A 1038 -27.49 -3.51 -4.39
C THR A 1038 -28.09 -4.91 -4.15
N ASP A 1039 -27.67 -5.95 -4.88
CA ASP A 1039 -28.34 -7.27 -4.81
C ASP A 1039 -27.71 -8.25 -3.79
N VAL A 1040 -26.55 -7.95 -3.21
CA VAL A 1040 -25.97 -8.73 -2.10
C VAL A 1040 -26.77 -8.56 -0.80
N VAL A 1041 -27.49 -7.43 -0.65
CA VAL A 1041 -28.36 -7.17 0.52
C VAL A 1041 -29.62 -8.04 0.48
N LYS A 1042 -30.20 -8.28 -0.70
CA LYS A 1042 -31.43 -9.09 -0.83
C LYS A 1042 -31.25 -10.57 -0.49
N ASN A 1043 -30.07 -11.13 -0.76
CA ASN A 1043 -29.78 -12.53 -0.43
C ASN A 1043 -29.51 -12.75 1.07
N ALA A 1044 -29.04 -11.72 1.78
CA ALA A 1044 -28.89 -11.76 3.23
C ALA A 1044 -30.25 -11.61 3.95
N GLU A 1045 -31.12 -10.72 3.45
CA GLU A 1045 -32.47 -10.50 4.02
C GLU A 1045 -33.39 -11.72 3.84
N GLN A 1046 -33.21 -12.53 2.78
CA GLN A 1046 -33.99 -13.76 2.60
C GLN A 1046 -33.62 -14.87 3.60
N MET A 1047 -32.36 -14.94 4.08
CA MET A 1047 -31.96 -15.93 5.10
C MET A 1047 -32.39 -15.56 6.52
N GLU A 1048 -32.55 -14.27 6.84
CA GLU A 1048 -33.07 -13.81 8.14
C GLU A 1048 -34.59 -13.92 8.28
N SER A 1049 -35.32 -14.05 7.17
CA SER A 1049 -36.80 -14.13 7.18
C SER A 1049 -37.39 -15.48 7.66
N CYS A 1050 -36.56 -16.50 7.93
CA CYS A 1050 -37.03 -17.82 8.39
C CYS A 1050 -36.94 -18.04 9.91
N SER A 1051 -36.57 -17.02 10.71
CA SER A 1051 -36.43 -17.18 12.17
C SER A 1051 -37.00 -16.01 12.97
N SER A 1052 -38.32 -15.77 12.90
CA SER A 1052 -39.03 -15.09 13.99
C SER A 1052 -40.54 -15.24 13.87
N LEU A 1053 -41.07 -16.31 14.45
CA LEU A 1053 -42.47 -16.38 14.85
C LEU A 1053 -42.67 -15.56 16.13
N GLY A 1054 -43.50 -14.52 16.01
CA GLY A 1054 -44.30 -13.98 17.11
C GLY A 1054 -43.71 -12.78 17.87
N ARG A 1055 -44.29 -11.60 17.66
CA ARG A 1055 -45.27 -10.98 18.59
C ARG A 1055 -45.71 -9.60 18.09
N ASN A 1056 -47.02 -9.41 18.16
CA ASN A 1056 -47.78 -8.21 17.84
C ASN A 1056 -47.51 -7.02 18.79
N SER A 1057 -47.54 -5.79 18.25
CA SER A 1057 -48.36 -4.64 18.70
C SER A 1057 -47.86 -3.36 18.02
N SER A 1058 -48.44 -2.90 16.90
CA SER A 1058 -49.61 -2.01 16.79
C SER A 1058 -49.36 -0.53 17.12
N ILE A 1059 -49.91 0.33 16.25
CA ILE A 1059 -50.24 1.79 16.35
C ILE A 1059 -49.34 2.65 15.42
N SER A 1060 -49.75 2.96 14.17
CA SER A 1060 -50.70 4.04 13.74
C SER A 1060 -50.09 5.44 13.95
N THR A 1061 -49.95 6.38 13.00
CA THR A 1061 -50.88 6.83 11.93
C THR A 1061 -50.21 7.87 11.01
N LYS A 1062 -50.49 7.78 9.70
CA LYS A 1062 -50.85 8.83 8.68
C LYS A 1062 -50.22 10.24 8.76
N ALA A 1063 -49.50 10.67 7.72
CA ALA A 1063 -49.95 11.47 6.53
C ALA A 1063 -50.29 12.94 6.89
N THR A 1064 -49.75 13.99 6.25
CA THR A 1064 -50.05 14.51 4.89
C THR A 1064 -49.08 15.68 4.57
N GLY A 1065 -48.52 15.85 3.35
CA GLY A 1065 -49.04 16.71 2.27
C GLY A 1065 -49.01 18.21 2.61
N SER A 1066 -48.22 19.10 2.00
CA SER A 1066 -48.43 19.62 0.62
C SER A 1066 -47.42 20.74 0.28
N LYS A 1067 -47.08 20.87 -1.00
CA LYS A 1067 -46.37 21.99 -1.66
C LYS A 1067 -47.31 23.19 -1.88
N TRP A 1068 -46.80 24.41 -2.00
CA TRP A 1068 -47.01 25.36 -3.13
C TRP A 1068 -46.03 26.55 -3.05
N VAL A 1069 -45.79 27.17 -4.21
CA VAL A 1069 -44.66 28.02 -4.62
C VAL A 1069 -45.12 29.45 -4.94
N ARG A 1070 -44.16 30.40 -4.97
CA ARG A 1070 -44.09 31.75 -5.63
C ARG A 1070 -44.38 32.95 -4.70
N SER A 1071 -43.74 34.11 -4.83
CA SER A 1071 -42.51 34.58 -5.49
C SER A 1071 -42.25 36.01 -5.02
N LEU A 1072 -40.97 36.37 -4.78
CA LEU A 1072 -40.29 37.64 -5.15
C LEU A 1072 -41.02 38.96 -4.88
N ASP A 1073 -40.46 39.76 -3.97
CA ASP A 1073 -39.96 41.11 -4.29
C ASP A 1073 -39.18 41.69 -3.10
N ASP A 1074 -38.22 42.54 -3.46
CA ASP A 1074 -37.23 43.24 -2.65
C ASP A 1074 -37.81 44.04 -1.47
N LEU A 1075 -37.01 44.18 -0.39
CA LEU A 1075 -36.61 45.48 0.19
C LEU A 1075 -35.91 45.26 1.55
N SER A 1076 -34.68 45.78 1.62
CA SER A 1076 -34.00 46.34 2.80
C SER A 1076 -34.67 46.14 4.17
N TRP A 1077 -34.08 45.29 5.01
CA TRP A 1077 -33.30 45.61 6.23
C TRP A 1077 -32.98 44.31 6.96
#